data_AF-A0AA90VE78-F1
#
_entry.id   AF-A0AA90VE78-F1
#
_cell.length_a   1.000
_cell.length_b   1.000
_cell.length_c   1.000
_cell.angle_alpha   90.00
_cell.angle_beta   90.00
_cell.angle_gamma   90.00
#
_symmetry.space_group_name_H-M   'P 1'
#
loop_
_entity.id
_entity.type
_entity.pdbx_description
1 polymer ?
#
loop_
_entity_poly.entity_id
_entity_poly.type
_entity_poly.pdbx_seq_one_letter_code
_entity_poly.pdbx_strand_id
1 'polypeptide(L)'
;MKKVMKLAYLLMGVALLLSSCSEDIFQGGSESNEDVTISLAYSDVSPRDIVVNSRATEAEERHLNNLYIYIFDGNGNLKGYKGIEGEVNLNQSTSSTTKAEITDIKTRSGESYIYAVANISSTGLYPVETINGTVAANKLPINLNEEKARAGEYDFTLDQLKALTFKRNNTSIDITSAFLMSGAVQNGNLVNITTAGKIASGDNAIRLSRIVSKVKFTIKAANTTGVTRSFKLDTYDIMNIAVDGSLVGKIDGNNRNKTTNVNNNIGNTVRPNDVENDAQFFEVYLPENLQDAVHNVTTQAAREDDSQSIPKEFTNAPAKGTYVVLKGKYEETKNGTTRSADVTYYVHLGDCTKDKNNYDVERNCKYTYNITVAGVDKIIVEAKKESGADQPGAEGVVLEYGATGKNMTLDSHYEYMVMRFYQEDIQALRKAGKGYFYQVYALGNHTDVINVGATTVGKDNGVDTSWIQFAIKCSRDESSSKYSTDKTSRGTACSYPGTKYASDLYTVDRFLKYLYDNAESSIWTKSDSKGKYIDATCFISENYYKNLTWNQYVNDVDKRAFYVANEVKTSNDGRSVFAKTQYGLTQYNIQTFYDRSKAGSITAYGCETINDEEGKDFTVKGKGSQTSSYGRDTWNGHTNMLADINKESDTWKTLKDNSSLIKACMSRNRDLNGDGKISDDEIRWYAPTISQYIGIWIGEEIMSGESKLFNKKTSTLSTSNDPGCRMLYYSSTYNENTYFSEEGLATNHNNSAYPPKLVRCLRNLKSNDMGYNRTPAKYYTYESSVVTLNNVDEKALNTSGEQGELNAHTERSALNKPAKKFKISNEKYYGEGYTDRWGNWHLTGIAPTQEHVVDGTFKCYNNYEEGDKKWRVPNQRELSVMFLVDKDKITNTYCRTIFSNTNFRKSWTYNSNIFTMDVNKWNATGSVRCIKAQK
;
A
#
# COMPACT_ATOMS: atom_id res chain seq x y z
N MET A 1 -98.03 -19.60 -32.71
CA MET A 1 -96.56 -19.42 -32.68
C MET A 1 -96.21 -18.00 -32.25
N LYS A 2 -95.84 -17.82 -30.96
CA LYS A 2 -95.21 -16.63 -30.31
C LYS A 2 -95.36 -16.63 -28.77
N LYS A 3 -95.97 -17.67 -28.16
CA LYS A 3 -96.12 -17.79 -26.68
C LYS A 3 -95.47 -19.02 -26.01
N VAL A 4 -94.77 -19.89 -26.75
CA VAL A 4 -94.06 -21.08 -26.17
C VAL A 4 -92.52 -20.93 -26.20
N MET A 5 -91.97 -19.92 -26.88
CA MET A 5 -90.52 -19.62 -26.87
C MET A 5 -90.06 -18.67 -25.75
N LYS A 6 -90.96 -18.01 -25.00
CA LYS A 6 -90.57 -17.13 -23.87
C LYS A 6 -90.45 -17.86 -22.53
N LEU A 7 -90.92 -19.10 -22.43
CA LEU A 7 -90.82 -19.90 -21.19
C LEU A 7 -89.48 -20.67 -21.10
N ALA A 8 -88.83 -20.96 -22.24
CA ALA A 8 -87.52 -21.60 -22.30
C ALA A 8 -86.36 -20.65 -21.92
N TYR A 9 -86.47 -19.35 -22.22
CA TYR A 9 -85.46 -18.35 -21.82
C TYR A 9 -85.62 -17.86 -20.36
N LEU A 10 -86.80 -18.03 -19.75
CA LEU A 10 -87.03 -17.66 -18.34
C LEU A 10 -86.56 -18.76 -17.37
N LEU A 11 -86.66 -20.04 -17.76
CA LEU A 11 -86.20 -21.19 -16.95
C LEU A 11 -84.68 -21.43 -17.02
N MET A 12 -83.99 -20.92 -18.05
CA MET A 12 -82.53 -21.00 -18.16
C MET A 12 -81.80 -19.82 -17.48
N GLY A 13 -82.52 -18.73 -17.16
CA GLY A 13 -81.97 -17.55 -16.45
C GLY A 13 -82.10 -17.58 -14.92
N VAL A 14 -82.97 -18.43 -14.36
CA VAL A 14 -83.19 -18.53 -12.90
C VAL A 14 -82.34 -19.63 -12.23
N ALA A 15 -81.75 -20.55 -13.02
CA ALA A 15 -80.80 -21.55 -12.52
C ALA A 15 -79.33 -21.04 -12.44
N LEU A 16 -79.03 -19.84 -12.93
CA LEU A 16 -77.68 -19.23 -12.92
C LEU A 16 -77.50 -18.12 -11.87
N LEU A 17 -78.51 -17.82 -11.04
CA LEU A 17 -78.48 -16.73 -10.05
C LEU A 17 -78.79 -17.17 -8.60
N LEU A 18 -78.83 -18.49 -8.32
CA LEU A 18 -79.07 -19.03 -6.97
C LEU A 18 -78.08 -20.16 -6.62
N SER A 19 -76.78 -19.85 -6.63
CA SER A 19 -75.75 -20.61 -5.92
C SER A 19 -74.68 -19.65 -5.39
N SER A 20 -75.08 -18.72 -4.53
CA SER A 20 -74.19 -18.10 -3.55
C SER A 20 -74.37 -18.82 -2.22
N CYS A 21 -73.25 -19.17 -1.58
CA CYS A 21 -73.09 -19.76 -0.25
C CYS A 21 -73.29 -21.28 -0.15
N SER A 22 -72.24 -22.01 -0.55
CA SER A 22 -71.70 -23.07 0.30
C SER A 22 -70.28 -22.67 0.67
N GLU A 23 -70.02 -22.53 1.98
CA GLU A 23 -68.66 -22.53 2.52
C GLU A 23 -68.02 -23.87 2.15
N ASP A 24 -67.17 -23.88 1.13
CA ASP A 24 -66.26 -25.00 0.92
C ASP A 24 -65.09 -24.81 1.90
N ILE A 25 -65.27 -25.41 3.09
CA ILE A 25 -64.19 -25.77 4.00
C ILE A 25 -63.29 -26.76 3.24
N PHE A 26 -62.28 -26.23 2.55
CA PHE A 26 -61.10 -27.00 2.17
C PHE A 26 -60.05 -26.87 3.28
N GLN A 27 -59.96 -27.91 4.11
CA GLN A 27 -58.71 -28.20 4.82
C GLN A 27 -57.69 -28.66 3.78
N GLY A 28 -56.72 -27.80 3.46
CA GLY A 28 -55.53 -28.17 2.69
C GLY A 28 -55.08 -27.10 1.70
N GLY A 29 -54.14 -26.25 2.13
CA GLY A 29 -53.18 -25.51 1.29
C GLY A 29 -53.73 -24.80 0.04
N SER A 30 -54.40 -23.66 0.19
CA SER A 30 -54.52 -22.70 -0.90
C SER A 30 -53.32 -21.75 -0.89
N GLU A 31 -52.57 -21.69 -2.00
CA GLU A 31 -51.72 -20.54 -2.30
C GLU A 31 -52.61 -19.28 -2.32
N SER A 32 -52.62 -18.52 -1.22
CA SER A 32 -53.22 -17.19 -1.20
C SER A 32 -52.39 -16.30 -2.11
N ASN A 33 -52.97 -15.73 -3.17
CA ASN A 33 -52.31 -14.82 -4.11
C ASN A 33 -52.93 -13.41 -4.04
N GLU A 34 -53.18 -12.93 -2.82
CA GLU A 34 -53.76 -11.62 -2.57
C GLU A 34 -52.68 -10.54 -2.53
N ASP A 35 -53.00 -9.38 -3.10
CA ASP A 35 -52.18 -8.17 -3.03
C ASP A 35 -52.01 -7.71 -1.57
N VAL A 36 -50.76 -7.62 -1.11
CA VAL A 36 -50.40 -7.22 0.25
C VAL A 36 -49.26 -6.21 0.26
N THR A 37 -49.15 -5.50 1.38
CA THR A 37 -47.99 -4.67 1.70
C THR A 37 -47.30 -5.25 2.92
N ILE A 38 -45.98 -5.38 2.86
CA ILE A 38 -45.18 -5.94 3.96
C ILE A 38 -44.15 -4.92 4.46
N SER A 39 -43.67 -5.17 5.67
CA SER A 39 -42.48 -4.54 6.22
C SER A 39 -41.41 -5.59 6.46
N LEU A 40 -40.18 -5.28 6.08
CA LEU A 40 -39.02 -6.14 6.28
C LEU A 40 -38.00 -5.44 7.15
N ALA A 41 -37.53 -6.14 8.17
CA ALA A 41 -36.34 -5.72 8.86
C ALA A 41 -35.12 -5.92 7.95
N TYR A 42 -34.11 -5.07 8.08
CA TYR A 42 -32.79 -5.33 7.52
C TYR A 42 -31.72 -5.01 8.55
N SER A 43 -30.64 -5.77 8.46
CA SER A 43 -29.45 -5.61 9.27
C SER A 43 -28.25 -6.08 8.45
N ASP A 44 -27.11 -5.41 8.64
CA ASP A 44 -25.82 -6.00 8.29
C ASP A 44 -25.58 -7.24 9.17
N VAL A 45 -25.19 -8.34 8.55
CA VAL A 45 -24.74 -9.52 9.27
C VAL A 45 -23.35 -9.21 9.80
N SER A 46 -23.23 -9.14 11.13
CA SER A 46 -21.91 -9.19 11.77
C SER A 46 -21.11 -10.32 11.11
N PRO A 47 -19.94 -10.03 10.55
CA PRO A 47 -19.14 -11.04 9.88
C PRO A 47 -18.96 -12.24 10.81
N ARG A 48 -18.92 -13.46 10.25
CA ARG A 48 -18.63 -14.65 11.06
C ARG A 48 -17.27 -14.42 11.73
N ASP A 49 -17.28 -14.21 13.04
CA ASP A 49 -16.11 -13.78 13.78
C ASP A 49 -15.14 -14.95 13.96
N ILE A 50 -13.97 -14.83 13.34
CA ILE A 50 -12.73 -15.50 13.74
C ILE A 50 -11.74 -14.37 14.09
N VAL A 51 -11.99 -13.78 15.26
CA VAL A 51 -11.26 -12.72 16.01
C VAL A 51 -10.62 -11.55 15.21
N VAL A 52 -11.03 -10.31 15.59
CA VAL A 52 -10.34 -8.97 15.59
C VAL A 52 -10.85 -7.83 14.64
N ASN A 53 -10.72 -6.59 15.16
CA ASN A 53 -10.91 -5.18 14.69
C ASN A 53 -10.24 -4.73 13.37
N SER A 54 -10.77 -3.66 12.76
CA SER A 54 -10.58 -3.14 11.38
C SER A 54 -9.89 -1.77 11.23
N ARG A 55 -9.36 -1.48 10.03
CA ARG A 55 -8.90 -0.16 9.57
C ARG A 55 -10.04 0.75 9.13
N ALA A 56 -11.04 0.18 8.47
CA ALA A 56 -12.32 0.85 8.26
C ALA A 56 -13.04 0.91 9.61
N THR A 57 -13.63 2.04 9.94
CA THR A 57 -14.51 2.12 11.10
C THR A 57 -15.67 1.16 10.89
N GLU A 58 -16.21 0.66 12.00
CA GLU A 58 -17.41 -0.16 11.93
C GLU A 58 -18.52 0.52 11.13
N ALA A 59 -18.68 1.84 11.24
CA ALA A 59 -19.65 2.63 10.48
C ALA A 59 -19.42 2.55 8.95
N GLU A 60 -18.18 2.66 8.49
CA GLU A 60 -17.85 2.55 7.05
C GLU A 60 -18.15 1.15 6.50
N GLU A 61 -17.89 0.09 7.29
CA GLU A 61 -18.13 -1.28 6.84
C GLU A 61 -19.63 -1.58 6.63
N ARG A 62 -20.54 -0.90 7.37
CA ARG A 62 -22.01 -1.11 7.30
C ARG A 62 -22.75 0.00 6.52
N HIS A 63 -22.03 1.00 6.01
CA HIS A 63 -22.62 2.11 5.30
C HIS A 63 -23.43 1.67 4.08
N LEU A 64 -24.62 2.25 3.88
CA LEU A 64 -25.53 1.94 2.79
C LEU A 64 -25.87 3.19 1.96
N ASN A 65 -25.50 3.16 0.68
CA ASN A 65 -25.83 4.18 -0.32
C ASN A 65 -27.19 3.92 -0.99
N ASN A 66 -27.50 2.65 -1.26
CA ASN A 66 -28.74 2.19 -1.88
C ASN A 66 -29.05 0.75 -1.48
N LEU A 67 -30.32 0.36 -1.60
CA LEU A 67 -30.84 -0.97 -1.29
C LEU A 67 -31.94 -1.36 -2.27
N TYR A 68 -31.84 -2.53 -2.88
CA TYR A 68 -32.85 -3.09 -3.78
C TYR A 68 -33.31 -4.45 -3.29
N ILE A 69 -34.62 -4.60 -3.10
CA ILE A 69 -35.28 -5.80 -2.57
C ILE A 69 -36.09 -6.47 -3.68
N TYR A 70 -35.96 -7.78 -3.80
CA TYR A 70 -36.65 -8.62 -4.79
C TYR A 70 -37.41 -9.73 -4.07
N ILE A 71 -38.68 -9.92 -4.40
CA ILE A 71 -39.54 -10.97 -3.85
C ILE A 71 -39.99 -11.86 -5.00
N PHE A 72 -39.66 -13.15 -4.94
CA PHE A 72 -40.04 -14.16 -5.91
C PHE A 72 -41.14 -15.06 -5.34
N ASP A 73 -42.00 -15.63 -6.18
CA ASP A 73 -42.96 -16.67 -5.80
C ASP A 73 -42.26 -18.03 -5.58
N GLY A 74 -43.01 -19.04 -5.13
CA GLY A 74 -42.48 -20.40 -4.91
C GLY A 74 -41.91 -21.07 -6.18
N ASN A 75 -42.31 -20.59 -7.36
CA ASN A 75 -41.78 -21.04 -8.66
C ASN A 75 -40.56 -20.22 -9.13
N GLY A 76 -40.16 -19.18 -8.38
CA GLY A 76 -39.01 -18.34 -8.67
C GLY A 76 -39.29 -17.13 -9.58
N ASN A 77 -40.54 -16.76 -9.85
CA ASN A 77 -40.88 -15.58 -10.66
C ASN A 77 -40.99 -14.32 -9.79
N LEU A 78 -40.52 -13.16 -10.28
CA LEU A 78 -40.61 -11.90 -9.54
C LEU A 78 -42.09 -11.51 -9.28
N LYS A 79 -42.44 -11.28 -8.02
CA LYS A 79 -43.77 -10.85 -7.56
C LYS A 79 -43.73 -9.66 -6.59
N GLY A 80 -42.60 -8.97 -6.48
CA GLY A 80 -42.45 -7.79 -5.64
C GLY A 80 -41.05 -7.17 -5.78
N TYR A 81 -40.99 -5.85 -5.67
CA TYR A 81 -39.76 -5.09 -5.79
C TYR A 81 -39.81 -3.82 -4.93
N LYS A 82 -38.69 -3.43 -4.33
CA LYS A 82 -38.51 -2.11 -3.69
C LYS A 82 -37.10 -1.60 -3.93
N GLY A 83 -36.96 -0.39 -4.46
CA GLY A 83 -35.68 0.30 -4.60
C GLY A 83 -35.61 1.52 -3.70
N ILE A 84 -34.50 1.69 -2.99
CA ILE A 84 -34.23 2.83 -2.13
C ILE A 84 -32.89 3.43 -2.54
N GLU A 85 -32.92 4.66 -3.03
CA GLU A 85 -31.74 5.42 -3.42
C GLU A 85 -31.41 6.48 -2.38
N GLY A 86 -30.12 6.69 -2.12
CA GLY A 86 -29.62 7.73 -1.23
C GLY A 86 -29.50 7.28 0.22
N GLU A 87 -28.31 7.46 0.80
CA GLU A 87 -27.98 7.15 2.20
C GLU A 87 -28.93 7.77 3.22
N VAL A 88 -29.49 8.96 2.94
CA VAL A 88 -30.41 9.68 3.84
C VAL A 88 -31.74 8.96 4.04
N ASN A 89 -32.10 8.07 3.11
CA ASN A 89 -33.32 7.27 3.17
C ASN A 89 -33.08 5.91 3.83
N LEU A 90 -31.84 5.64 4.29
CA LEU A 90 -31.43 4.39 4.90
C LEU A 90 -30.83 4.65 6.29
N ASN A 91 -31.09 3.74 7.22
CA ASN A 91 -30.55 3.84 8.56
C ASN A 91 -29.10 3.35 8.57
N GLN A 92 -28.18 4.28 8.80
CA GLN A 92 -26.73 4.01 8.82
C GLN A 92 -26.23 3.40 10.14
N SER A 93 -27.11 3.21 11.13
CA SER A 93 -26.79 2.69 12.47
C SER A 93 -27.23 1.23 12.68
N THR A 94 -27.50 0.49 11.60
CA THR A 94 -27.84 -0.94 11.71
C THR A 94 -26.63 -1.79 12.11
N SER A 95 -26.90 -2.93 12.77
CA SER A 95 -25.90 -3.89 13.21
C SER A 95 -26.53 -5.30 13.32
N SER A 96 -25.75 -6.29 13.75
CA SER A 96 -26.28 -7.64 14.02
C SER A 96 -27.31 -7.69 15.15
N THR A 97 -27.33 -6.69 16.04
CA THR A 97 -28.28 -6.57 17.15
C THR A 97 -29.30 -5.46 16.95
N THR A 98 -29.00 -4.47 16.10
CA THR A 98 -29.85 -3.32 15.80
C THR A 98 -30.39 -3.41 14.38
N LYS A 99 -31.69 -3.71 14.25
CA LYS A 99 -32.39 -3.78 12.96
C LYS A 99 -33.03 -2.44 12.62
N ALA A 100 -33.11 -2.11 11.34
CA ALA A 100 -34.00 -1.07 10.83
C ALA A 100 -35.10 -1.70 9.98
N GLU A 101 -36.21 -1.00 9.80
CA GLU A 101 -37.37 -1.51 9.07
C GLU A 101 -37.56 -0.73 7.77
N ILE A 102 -37.80 -1.45 6.68
CA ILE A 102 -38.33 -0.90 5.44
C ILE A 102 -39.81 -1.25 5.38
N THR A 103 -40.65 -0.23 5.30
CA THR A 103 -42.10 -0.36 5.17
C THR A 103 -42.54 -0.23 3.72
N ASP A 104 -43.83 -0.45 3.47
CA ASP A 104 -44.48 -0.17 2.19
C ASP A 104 -43.89 -0.93 1.00
N ILE A 105 -43.53 -2.20 1.23
CA ILE A 105 -43.06 -3.13 0.19
C ILE A 105 -44.28 -3.84 -0.39
N LYS A 106 -44.58 -3.59 -1.66
CA LYS A 106 -45.75 -4.14 -2.36
C LYS A 106 -45.43 -5.53 -2.93
N THR A 107 -46.27 -6.52 -2.63
CA THR A 107 -46.14 -7.89 -3.14
C THR A 107 -47.47 -8.66 -3.07
N ARG A 108 -47.44 -9.98 -3.23
CA ARG A 108 -48.58 -10.89 -3.08
C ARG A 108 -48.29 -11.94 -2.01
N SER A 109 -49.33 -12.38 -1.30
CA SER A 109 -49.26 -13.44 -0.28
C SER A 109 -48.80 -14.79 -0.87
N GLY A 110 -48.60 -15.79 -0.02
CA GLY A 110 -48.17 -17.15 -0.40
C GLY A 110 -46.66 -17.39 -0.31
N GLU A 111 -46.24 -18.53 -0.84
CA GLU A 111 -44.84 -18.98 -0.83
C GLU A 111 -43.93 -18.00 -1.57
N SER A 112 -42.81 -17.66 -0.95
CA SER A 112 -41.94 -16.57 -1.39
C SER A 112 -40.48 -16.80 -1.09
N TYR A 113 -39.61 -16.30 -1.96
CA TYR A 113 -38.20 -16.08 -1.69
C TYR A 113 -37.90 -14.58 -1.67
N ILE A 114 -37.12 -14.10 -0.71
CA ILE A 114 -36.86 -12.67 -0.52
C ILE A 114 -35.35 -12.43 -0.47
N TYR A 115 -34.87 -11.59 -1.39
CA TYR A 115 -33.46 -11.24 -1.55
C TYR A 115 -33.25 -9.74 -1.60
N ALA A 116 -32.04 -9.29 -1.28
CA ALA A 116 -31.65 -7.91 -1.47
C ALA A 116 -30.20 -7.76 -1.93
N VAL A 117 -29.93 -6.66 -2.62
CA VAL A 117 -28.59 -6.23 -3.04
C VAL A 117 -28.44 -4.76 -2.63
N ALA A 118 -27.30 -4.42 -2.04
CA ALA A 118 -27.03 -3.08 -1.54
C ALA A 118 -25.67 -2.55 -2.01
N ASN A 119 -25.52 -1.22 -2.01
CA ASN A 119 -24.30 -0.52 -2.43
C ASN A 119 -23.87 -0.82 -3.86
N ILE A 120 -24.85 -0.90 -4.76
CA ILE A 120 -24.58 -1.07 -6.18
C ILE A 120 -23.97 0.22 -6.71
N SER A 121 -22.81 0.08 -7.35
CA SER A 121 -22.10 1.18 -7.97
C SER A 121 -21.54 0.73 -9.31
N SER A 122 -21.79 1.53 -10.36
CA SER A 122 -21.20 1.33 -11.68
C SER A 122 -19.71 1.70 -11.75
N THR A 123 -19.17 2.37 -10.72
CA THR A 123 -17.79 2.85 -10.66
C THR A 123 -17.01 2.36 -9.43
N GLY A 124 -17.61 1.50 -8.61
CA GLY A 124 -16.95 0.90 -7.46
C GLY A 124 -15.86 -0.11 -7.83
N LEU A 125 -15.19 -0.69 -6.83
CA LEU A 125 -14.18 -1.73 -7.05
C LEU A 125 -14.79 -3.04 -7.58
N TYR A 126 -16.03 -3.33 -7.20
CA TYR A 126 -16.78 -4.52 -7.59
C TYR A 126 -18.07 -4.12 -8.33
N PRO A 127 -17.97 -3.60 -9.56
CA PRO A 127 -19.14 -3.22 -10.34
C PRO A 127 -20.04 -4.45 -10.62
N VAL A 128 -21.33 -4.17 -10.62
CA VAL A 128 -22.39 -5.07 -11.10
C VAL A 128 -23.05 -4.38 -12.28
N GLU A 129 -23.23 -5.10 -13.39
CA GLU A 129 -23.97 -4.55 -14.53
C GLU A 129 -25.45 -4.42 -14.17
N THR A 130 -25.99 -3.21 -14.32
CA THR A 130 -27.40 -2.91 -14.02
C THR A 130 -28.19 -2.49 -15.26
N ILE A 131 -29.51 -2.57 -15.18
CA ILE A 131 -30.43 -2.06 -16.18
C ILE A 131 -31.61 -1.35 -15.50
N ASN A 132 -32.00 -0.18 -15.98
CA ASN A 132 -32.98 0.68 -15.32
C ASN A 132 -34.39 0.47 -15.89
N GLY A 133 -35.38 0.19 -15.04
CA GLY A 133 -36.80 0.15 -15.37
C GLY A 133 -37.25 -1.02 -16.25
N THR A 134 -36.36 -1.99 -16.53
CA THR A 134 -36.63 -3.16 -17.38
C THR A 134 -35.75 -4.34 -16.96
N VAL A 135 -35.87 -5.49 -17.64
CA VAL A 135 -35.06 -6.69 -17.44
C VAL A 135 -34.25 -7.00 -18.69
N ALA A 136 -33.00 -7.42 -18.50
CA ALA A 136 -32.12 -7.87 -19.57
C ALA A 136 -31.23 -9.02 -19.06
N ALA A 137 -30.80 -9.90 -19.98
CA ALA A 137 -29.93 -11.02 -19.63
C ALA A 137 -28.64 -10.53 -18.96
N ASN A 138 -28.24 -11.23 -17.88
CA ASN A 138 -27.01 -10.99 -17.10
C ASN A 138 -26.87 -9.58 -16.50
N LYS A 139 -27.97 -8.84 -16.33
CA LYS A 139 -27.98 -7.52 -15.70
C LYS A 139 -28.95 -7.49 -14.53
N LEU A 140 -28.56 -6.83 -13.45
CA LEU A 140 -29.45 -6.63 -12.31
C LEU A 140 -30.47 -5.51 -12.63
N PRO A 141 -31.78 -5.78 -12.58
CA PRO A 141 -32.79 -4.78 -12.84
C PRO A 141 -32.98 -3.85 -11.63
N ILE A 142 -32.81 -2.54 -11.83
CA ILE A 142 -33.00 -1.50 -10.82
C ILE A 142 -34.09 -0.52 -11.24
N ASN A 143 -34.66 0.19 -10.28
CA ASN A 143 -35.73 1.19 -10.48
C ASN A 143 -36.96 0.64 -11.24
N LEU A 144 -37.34 -0.60 -10.98
CA LEU A 144 -38.56 -1.20 -11.53
C LEU A 144 -39.81 -0.54 -10.94
N ASN A 145 -40.89 -0.49 -11.73
CA ASN A 145 -42.19 -0.09 -11.23
C ASN A 145 -42.75 -1.16 -10.26
N GLU A 146 -43.00 -0.78 -9.00
CA GLU A 146 -43.42 -1.71 -7.93
C GLU A 146 -44.75 -2.40 -8.24
N GLU A 147 -45.71 -1.72 -8.88
CA GLU A 147 -47.02 -2.29 -9.22
C GLU A 147 -46.90 -3.36 -10.31
N LYS A 148 -46.09 -3.10 -11.34
CA LYS A 148 -45.80 -4.07 -12.40
C LYS A 148 -45.04 -5.29 -11.88
N ALA A 149 -44.09 -5.06 -10.97
CA ALA A 149 -43.37 -6.14 -10.31
C ALA A 149 -44.31 -7.00 -9.44
N ARG A 150 -45.24 -6.39 -8.71
CA ARG A 150 -46.28 -7.10 -7.96
C ARG A 150 -47.17 -7.94 -8.86
N ALA A 151 -47.57 -7.41 -10.02
CA ALA A 151 -48.37 -8.12 -11.02
C ALA A 151 -47.61 -9.26 -11.74
N GLY A 152 -46.29 -9.35 -11.60
CA GLY A 152 -45.46 -10.36 -12.27
C GLY A 152 -45.20 -10.06 -13.75
N GLU A 153 -45.21 -8.79 -14.16
CA GLU A 153 -45.02 -8.38 -15.57
C GLU A 153 -43.54 -8.41 -16.03
N TYR A 154 -42.58 -8.58 -15.11
CA TYR A 154 -41.16 -8.62 -15.45
C TYR A 154 -40.66 -10.06 -15.49
N ASP A 155 -40.05 -10.43 -16.61
CA ASP A 155 -39.39 -11.74 -16.82
C ASP A 155 -38.02 -11.79 -16.13
N PHE A 156 -38.02 -11.58 -14.81
CA PHE A 156 -36.85 -11.73 -13.93
C PHE A 156 -37.06 -12.86 -12.93
N THR A 157 -36.17 -13.84 -12.91
CA THR A 157 -36.31 -15.04 -12.08
C THR A 157 -35.25 -15.15 -10.99
N LEU A 158 -35.53 -15.97 -9.97
CA LEU A 158 -34.58 -16.28 -8.91
C LEU A 158 -33.28 -16.89 -9.46
N ASP A 159 -33.39 -17.75 -10.47
CA ASP A 159 -32.23 -18.37 -11.13
C ASP A 159 -31.37 -17.32 -11.84
N GLN A 160 -32.00 -16.35 -12.52
CA GLN A 160 -31.27 -15.24 -13.12
C GLN A 160 -30.56 -14.39 -12.05
N LEU A 161 -31.20 -14.10 -10.91
CA LEU A 161 -30.55 -13.40 -9.79
C LEU A 161 -29.34 -14.19 -9.25
N LYS A 162 -29.49 -15.50 -9.03
CA LYS A 162 -28.43 -16.38 -8.51
C LYS A 162 -27.28 -16.58 -9.50
N ALA A 163 -27.53 -16.42 -10.80
CA ALA A 163 -26.53 -16.51 -11.86
C ALA A 163 -25.69 -15.22 -12.03
N LEU A 164 -26.12 -14.09 -11.48
CA LEU A 164 -25.38 -12.82 -11.60
C LEU A 164 -24.02 -12.89 -10.89
N THR A 165 -23.03 -12.25 -11.50
CA THR A 165 -21.65 -12.15 -10.99
C THR A 165 -21.22 -10.69 -10.90
N PHE A 166 -20.38 -10.36 -9.93
CA PHE A 166 -19.61 -9.11 -9.95
C PHE A 166 -18.26 -9.35 -10.65
N LYS A 167 -17.68 -8.28 -11.22
CA LYS A 167 -16.33 -8.31 -11.80
C LYS A 167 -15.46 -7.26 -11.15
N ARG A 168 -14.42 -7.67 -10.44
CA ARG A 168 -13.51 -6.75 -9.77
C ARG A 168 -12.67 -5.98 -10.79
N ASN A 169 -12.55 -4.67 -10.60
CA ASN A 169 -11.58 -3.85 -11.32
C ASN A 169 -10.15 -4.22 -10.86
N ASN A 170 -9.29 -4.65 -11.78
CA ASN A 170 -7.95 -5.18 -11.48
C ASN A 170 -6.91 -4.10 -11.10
N THR A 171 -7.32 -2.93 -10.60
CA THR A 171 -6.40 -1.82 -10.29
C THR A 171 -6.12 -1.65 -8.80
N SER A 172 -6.92 -2.24 -7.91
CA SER A 172 -6.76 -2.13 -6.45
C SER A 172 -7.52 -3.24 -5.70
N ILE A 173 -7.30 -3.32 -4.39
CA ILE A 173 -8.16 -4.03 -3.43
C ILE A 173 -8.74 -3.12 -2.34
N ASP A 174 -8.38 -1.84 -2.37
CA ASP A 174 -8.88 -0.85 -1.43
C ASP A 174 -10.31 -0.47 -1.83
N ILE A 175 -11.24 -0.56 -0.88
CA ILE A 175 -12.65 -0.18 -1.09
C ILE A 175 -12.80 1.30 -0.71
N THR A 176 -13.08 2.16 -1.71
CA THR A 176 -13.01 3.62 -1.57
C THR A 176 -14.37 4.34 -1.49
N SER A 177 -15.48 3.61 -1.35
CA SER A 177 -16.82 4.20 -1.25
C SER A 177 -17.68 3.37 -0.29
N ALA A 178 -18.31 2.31 -0.77
CA ALA A 178 -19.11 1.40 0.03
C ALA A 178 -18.89 -0.06 -0.39
N PHE A 179 -19.17 -0.97 0.53
CA PHE A 179 -19.02 -2.41 0.32
C PHE A 179 -20.24 -2.96 -0.42
N LEU A 180 -20.06 -3.61 -1.57
CA LEU A 180 -21.13 -4.34 -2.24
C LEU A 180 -21.61 -5.50 -1.33
N MET A 181 -22.92 -5.57 -1.13
CA MET A 181 -23.55 -6.58 -0.26
C MET A 181 -24.72 -7.27 -0.96
N SER A 182 -24.95 -8.52 -0.59
CA SER A 182 -26.13 -9.31 -0.94
C SER A 182 -26.68 -10.01 0.30
N GLY A 183 -27.97 -10.31 0.32
CA GLY A 183 -28.53 -11.11 1.41
C GLY A 183 -29.90 -11.65 1.08
N ALA A 184 -30.38 -12.55 1.95
CA ALA A 184 -31.70 -13.14 1.85
C ALA A 184 -32.41 -13.18 3.22
N VAL A 185 -33.73 -13.31 3.19
CA VAL A 185 -34.51 -13.72 4.36
C VAL A 185 -34.32 -15.22 4.57
N GLN A 186 -34.15 -15.63 5.82
CA GLN A 186 -34.00 -17.05 6.23
C GLN A 186 -33.00 -17.84 5.38
N ASN A 187 -31.85 -17.24 5.06
CA ASN A 187 -30.77 -17.87 4.28
C ASN A 187 -31.20 -18.33 2.87
N GLY A 188 -32.20 -17.67 2.28
CA GLY A 188 -32.72 -18.01 0.97
C GLY A 188 -33.67 -19.21 0.98
N ASN A 189 -34.10 -19.66 2.16
CA ASN A 189 -35.16 -20.66 2.28
C ASN A 189 -36.53 -20.05 1.95
N LEU A 190 -37.44 -20.93 1.53
CA LEU A 190 -38.81 -20.55 1.22
C LEU A 190 -39.53 -20.06 2.47
N VAL A 191 -40.23 -18.92 2.37
CA VAL A 191 -41.07 -18.37 3.44
C VAL A 191 -42.50 -18.20 2.95
N ASN A 192 -43.46 -18.12 3.88
CA ASN A 192 -44.86 -17.86 3.53
C ASN A 192 -45.29 -16.46 3.99
N ILE A 193 -45.74 -15.63 3.05
CA ILE A 193 -46.32 -14.31 3.33
C ILE A 193 -47.83 -14.49 3.53
N THR A 194 -48.33 -14.13 4.71
CA THR A 194 -49.76 -14.20 5.03
C THR A 194 -50.55 -13.10 4.34
N THR A 195 -51.86 -13.27 4.20
CA THR A 195 -52.80 -12.23 3.70
C THR A 195 -52.80 -10.96 4.56
N ALA A 196 -52.34 -11.05 5.82
CA ALA A 196 -52.12 -9.91 6.70
C ALA A 196 -50.79 -9.16 6.44
N GLY A 197 -50.02 -9.53 5.41
CA GLY A 197 -48.76 -8.89 5.06
C GLY A 197 -47.59 -9.21 6.02
N LYS A 198 -47.61 -10.39 6.66
CA LYS A 198 -46.56 -10.84 7.60
C LYS A 198 -45.95 -12.16 7.17
N ILE A 199 -44.66 -12.36 7.45
CA ILE A 199 -44.00 -13.66 7.33
C ILE A 199 -44.50 -14.58 8.45
N ALA A 200 -45.05 -15.74 8.06
CA ALA A 200 -45.81 -16.62 8.96
C ALA A 200 -44.96 -17.24 10.09
N SER A 201 -43.69 -17.52 9.83
CA SER A 201 -42.78 -18.15 10.79
C SER A 201 -41.32 -17.77 10.52
N GLY A 202 -40.52 -17.64 11.58
CA GLY A 202 -39.10 -17.35 11.50
C GLY A 202 -38.77 -15.85 11.47
N ASP A 203 -37.48 -15.53 11.26
CA ASP A 203 -37.00 -14.14 11.17
C ASP A 203 -37.49 -13.49 9.87
N ASN A 204 -37.92 -12.23 9.93
CA ASN A 204 -38.29 -11.42 8.77
C ASN A 204 -37.14 -10.53 8.27
N ALA A 205 -35.95 -10.63 8.90
CA ALA A 205 -34.82 -9.78 8.56
C ALA A 205 -34.08 -10.24 7.29
N ILE A 206 -33.85 -9.28 6.39
CA ILE A 206 -32.86 -9.40 5.32
C ILE A 206 -31.47 -9.25 5.95
N ARG A 207 -30.66 -10.30 5.78
CA ARG A 207 -29.32 -10.42 6.35
C ARG A 207 -28.27 -10.10 5.29
N LEU A 208 -27.89 -8.82 5.17
CA LEU A 208 -26.91 -8.37 4.19
C LEU A 208 -25.50 -8.83 4.57
N SER A 209 -24.81 -9.45 3.62
CA SER A 209 -23.44 -9.94 3.75
C SER A 209 -22.56 -9.31 2.67
N ARG A 210 -21.36 -8.86 3.07
CA ARG A 210 -20.35 -8.36 2.13
C ARG A 210 -19.92 -9.49 1.20
N ILE A 211 -19.72 -9.18 -0.07
CA ILE A 211 -19.15 -10.14 -1.05
C ILE A 211 -17.64 -10.39 -0.84
N VAL A 212 -17.01 -9.57 0.00
CA VAL A 212 -15.59 -9.68 0.38
C VAL A 212 -15.44 -10.19 1.81
N SER A 213 -14.28 -10.75 2.09
CA SER A 213 -13.76 -11.07 3.40
C SER A 213 -12.73 -10.03 3.83
N LYS A 214 -12.53 -9.93 5.14
CA LYS A 214 -11.51 -9.09 5.74
C LYS A 214 -10.37 -9.99 6.21
N VAL A 215 -9.16 -9.75 5.71
CA VAL A 215 -7.98 -10.57 6.02
C VAL A 215 -6.91 -9.69 6.68
N LYS A 216 -6.49 -10.08 7.88
CA LYS A 216 -5.47 -9.42 8.66
C LYS A 216 -4.30 -10.36 8.94
N PHE A 217 -3.09 -9.88 8.72
CA PHE A 217 -1.86 -10.54 9.14
C PHE A 217 -1.26 -9.74 10.28
N THR A 218 -0.84 -10.41 11.35
CA THR A 218 -0.11 -9.82 12.47
C THR A 218 1.19 -10.58 12.64
N ILE A 219 2.32 -9.90 12.52
CA ILE A 219 3.65 -10.51 12.44
C ILE A 219 4.55 -9.92 13.53
N LYS A 220 5.21 -10.79 14.29
CA LYS A 220 6.19 -10.40 15.30
C LYS A 220 7.31 -11.42 15.46
N ALA A 221 8.43 -10.98 16.02
CA ALA A 221 9.49 -11.89 16.46
C ALA A 221 9.08 -12.63 17.75
N ALA A 222 9.52 -13.87 17.91
CA ALA A 222 9.32 -14.61 19.15
C ALA A 222 10.15 -14.02 20.30
N ASN A 223 9.54 -13.89 21.48
CA ASN A 223 10.24 -13.53 22.70
C ASN A 223 10.80 -14.80 23.37
N THR A 224 12.12 -14.87 23.58
CA THR A 224 12.78 -16.00 24.26
C THR A 224 13.89 -15.50 25.16
N THR A 225 13.93 -15.97 26.40
CA THR A 225 14.94 -15.58 27.39
C THR A 225 16.35 -15.84 26.87
N GLY A 226 17.23 -14.84 26.99
CA GLY A 226 18.63 -14.94 26.56
C GLY A 226 18.86 -14.81 25.04
N VAL A 227 17.82 -14.50 24.26
CA VAL A 227 17.92 -14.26 22.82
C VAL A 227 17.27 -12.92 22.47
N THR A 228 18.03 -12.03 21.85
CA THR A 228 17.49 -10.79 21.29
C THR A 228 17.13 -11.03 19.83
N ARG A 229 15.87 -10.81 19.46
CA ARG A 229 15.38 -10.97 18.08
C ARG A 229 14.66 -9.74 17.58
N SER A 230 14.80 -9.46 16.30
CA SER A 230 13.95 -8.53 15.58
C SER A 230 13.50 -9.18 14.27
N PHE A 231 12.29 -8.86 13.86
CA PHE A 231 11.80 -9.16 12.53
C PHE A 231 11.11 -7.92 11.99
N LYS A 232 11.46 -7.53 10.77
CA LYS A 232 10.85 -6.42 10.06
C LYS A 232 10.30 -6.94 8.74
N LEU A 233 8.98 -6.92 8.62
CA LEU A 233 8.29 -7.13 7.35
C LEU A 233 8.55 -5.91 6.45
N ASP A 234 9.11 -6.15 5.26
CA ASP A 234 9.43 -5.13 4.26
C ASP A 234 8.25 -4.99 3.29
N THR A 235 7.86 -6.10 2.66
CA THR A 235 6.78 -6.15 1.67
C THR A 235 5.93 -7.41 1.84
N TYR A 236 4.72 -7.36 1.29
CA TYR A 236 3.88 -8.54 1.12
C TYR A 236 3.28 -8.56 -0.28
N ASP A 237 3.25 -9.75 -0.87
CA ASP A 237 2.57 -10.01 -2.13
C ASP A 237 1.33 -10.89 -1.89
N ILE A 238 0.19 -10.56 -2.49
CA ILE A 238 -1.01 -11.42 -2.48
C ILE A 238 -1.21 -12.01 -3.86
N MET A 239 -1.21 -13.34 -3.89
CA MET A 239 -1.25 -14.15 -5.09
C MET A 239 -2.62 -14.82 -5.23
N ASN A 240 -3.05 -15.05 -6.47
CA ASN A 240 -4.32 -15.71 -6.81
C ASN A 240 -5.56 -15.07 -6.16
N ILE A 241 -5.80 -13.79 -6.41
CA ILE A 241 -7.00 -13.09 -5.96
C ILE A 241 -8.12 -13.28 -6.98
N ALA A 242 -9.33 -13.62 -6.54
CA ALA A 242 -10.47 -13.79 -7.44
C ALA A 242 -10.80 -12.49 -8.20
N VAL A 243 -11.04 -12.61 -9.51
CA VAL A 243 -11.41 -11.49 -10.39
C VAL A 243 -12.93 -11.39 -10.54
N ASP A 244 -13.63 -12.51 -10.51
CA ASP A 244 -15.09 -12.60 -10.55
C ASP A 244 -15.61 -13.44 -9.38
N GLY A 245 -16.89 -13.25 -9.06
CA GLY A 245 -17.57 -14.01 -8.02
C GLY A 245 -19.09 -13.86 -8.09
N SER A 246 -19.81 -14.81 -7.49
CA SER A 246 -21.28 -14.82 -7.47
C SER A 246 -21.81 -13.65 -6.63
N LEU A 247 -22.82 -12.94 -7.16
CA LEU A 247 -23.50 -11.86 -6.44
C LEU A 247 -24.20 -12.43 -5.20
N VAL A 248 -25.02 -13.47 -5.36
CA VAL A 248 -25.65 -14.21 -4.25
C VAL A 248 -24.75 -15.39 -3.86
N GLY A 249 -24.44 -15.52 -2.57
CA GLY A 249 -23.51 -16.52 -2.05
C GLY A 249 -24.17 -17.83 -1.62
N LYS A 250 -23.35 -18.85 -1.33
CA LYS A 250 -23.80 -20.14 -0.76
C LYS A 250 -24.61 -19.98 0.54
N ILE A 251 -24.23 -19.00 1.37
CA ILE A 251 -24.90 -18.70 2.64
C ILE A 251 -26.35 -18.19 2.50
N ASP A 252 -26.74 -17.81 1.28
CA ASP A 252 -28.07 -17.33 0.89
C ASP A 252 -28.78 -18.32 -0.08
N GLY A 253 -28.41 -19.60 -0.02
CA GLY A 253 -29.06 -20.67 -0.78
C GLY A 253 -28.62 -20.78 -2.24
N ASN A 254 -27.41 -20.32 -2.58
CA ASN A 254 -26.78 -20.56 -3.89
C ASN A 254 -25.77 -21.73 -3.87
N ASN A 255 -25.27 -22.14 -5.02
CA ASN A 255 -24.28 -23.20 -5.16
C ASN A 255 -22.89 -22.77 -4.67
N ARG A 256 -22.08 -23.74 -4.18
CA ARG A 256 -20.64 -23.54 -3.94
C ARG A 256 -19.90 -23.55 -5.28
N ASN A 257 -19.54 -22.38 -5.79
CA ASN A 257 -18.82 -22.25 -7.06
C ASN A 257 -17.32 -22.09 -6.80
N LYS A 258 -16.50 -22.94 -7.44
CA LYS A 258 -15.03 -22.81 -7.39
C LYS A 258 -14.57 -21.64 -8.25
N THR A 259 -13.64 -20.85 -7.73
CA THR A 259 -13.09 -19.74 -8.50
C THR A 259 -12.13 -20.26 -9.56
N THR A 260 -12.34 -19.82 -10.80
CA THR A 260 -11.50 -20.24 -11.94
C THR A 260 -10.64 -19.10 -12.46
N ASN A 261 -11.05 -17.85 -12.26
CA ASN A 261 -10.40 -16.65 -12.76
C ASN A 261 -9.76 -15.88 -11.60
N VAL A 262 -8.43 -15.94 -11.53
CA VAL A 262 -7.62 -15.30 -10.49
C VAL A 262 -6.50 -14.50 -11.13
N ASN A 263 -5.99 -13.49 -10.43
CA ASN A 263 -4.77 -12.81 -10.81
C ASN A 263 -3.87 -12.54 -9.60
N ASN A 264 -2.59 -12.30 -9.85
CA ASN A 264 -1.66 -11.77 -8.86
C ASN A 264 -1.74 -10.26 -8.96
N ASN A 265 -2.04 -9.55 -7.87
CA ASN A 265 -2.34 -8.12 -8.05
C ASN A 265 -1.88 -7.18 -6.95
N ILE A 266 -1.11 -7.63 -5.97
CA ILE A 266 -0.76 -6.71 -4.89
C ILE A 266 0.60 -7.05 -4.31
N GLY A 267 1.64 -6.39 -4.81
CA GLY A 267 2.82 -6.12 -4.00
C GLY A 267 2.67 -4.78 -3.30
N ASN A 268 2.70 -4.81 -1.97
CA ASN A 268 2.52 -3.65 -1.09
C ASN A 268 3.63 -3.56 -0.03
N THR A 269 3.89 -2.34 0.40
CA THR A 269 4.84 -2.02 1.47
C THR A 269 4.11 -1.82 2.80
N VAL A 270 4.71 -2.27 3.91
CA VAL A 270 4.19 -2.04 5.27
C VAL A 270 4.39 -0.58 5.70
N ARG A 271 3.36 0.08 6.25
CA ARG A 271 3.44 1.48 6.68
C ARG A 271 3.89 1.58 8.16
N PRO A 272 4.55 2.68 8.58
CA PRO A 272 4.95 2.89 9.99
C PRO A 272 3.80 2.85 11.00
N ASN A 273 2.61 3.31 10.58
CA ASN A 273 1.39 3.27 11.39
C ASN A 273 0.75 1.88 11.45
N ASP A 274 1.22 0.93 10.65
CA ASP A 274 0.67 -0.42 10.57
C ASP A 274 1.29 -1.34 11.64
N VAL A 275 1.25 -0.88 12.89
CA VAL A 275 1.79 -1.59 14.05
C VAL A 275 0.79 -1.51 15.21
N GLU A 276 0.39 -2.68 15.71
CA GLU A 276 -0.57 -2.86 16.79
C GLU A 276 0.01 -3.84 17.82
N ASN A 277 -0.02 -3.51 19.11
CA ASN A 277 0.51 -4.35 20.19
C ASN A 277 1.94 -4.89 19.91
N ASP A 278 2.83 -3.99 19.46
CA ASP A 278 4.22 -4.27 19.06
C ASP A 278 4.41 -5.28 17.92
N ALA A 279 3.34 -5.60 17.18
CA ALA A 279 3.39 -6.42 15.99
C ALA A 279 3.10 -5.59 14.74
N GLN A 280 3.87 -5.83 13.67
CA GLN A 280 3.54 -5.28 12.36
C GLN A 280 2.28 -5.98 11.84
N PHE A 281 1.40 -5.24 11.20
CA PHE A 281 0.21 -5.84 10.60
C PHE A 281 -0.04 -5.27 9.21
N PHE A 282 -0.81 -5.99 8.41
CA PHE A 282 -1.52 -5.40 7.29
C PHE A 282 -2.91 -6.01 7.20
N GLU A 283 -3.80 -5.27 6.58
CA GLU A 283 -5.20 -5.65 6.44
C GLU A 283 -5.67 -5.35 5.03
N VAL A 284 -6.42 -6.28 4.47
CA VAL A 284 -6.92 -6.24 3.10
C VAL A 284 -8.33 -6.81 3.02
N TYR A 285 -9.10 -6.35 2.03
CA TYR A 285 -10.39 -6.96 1.69
C TYR A 285 -10.25 -7.80 0.43
N LEU A 286 -10.57 -9.09 0.54
CA LEU A 286 -10.42 -10.04 -0.56
C LEU A 286 -11.78 -10.63 -0.93
N PRO A 287 -12.13 -10.71 -2.22
CA PRO A 287 -13.34 -11.40 -2.67
C PRO A 287 -13.29 -12.88 -2.32
N GLU A 288 -14.46 -13.51 -2.34
CA GLU A 288 -14.59 -14.95 -2.13
C GLU A 288 -13.72 -15.76 -3.12
N ASN A 289 -12.92 -16.70 -2.61
CA ASN A 289 -12.15 -17.65 -3.40
C ASN A 289 -12.29 -19.05 -2.79
N LEU A 290 -13.06 -19.93 -3.43
CA LEU A 290 -13.31 -21.29 -2.93
C LEU A 290 -12.51 -22.31 -3.73
N GLN A 291 -11.71 -23.13 -3.05
CA GLN A 291 -10.77 -24.09 -3.62
C GLN A 291 -10.76 -25.41 -2.84
N ASP A 292 -10.39 -26.50 -3.50
CA ASP A 292 -10.21 -27.81 -2.87
C ASP A 292 -8.71 -28.14 -2.82
N ALA A 293 -8.28 -28.87 -1.79
CA ALA A 293 -6.91 -29.37 -1.70
C ALA A 293 -6.55 -30.28 -2.88
N VAL A 294 -5.27 -30.24 -3.30
CA VAL A 294 -4.75 -31.19 -4.31
C VAL A 294 -4.46 -32.54 -3.64
N HIS A 295 -3.78 -32.50 -2.50
CA HIS A 295 -3.50 -33.65 -1.67
C HIS A 295 -3.83 -33.34 -0.21
N ASN A 296 -4.38 -34.32 0.51
CA ASN A 296 -4.73 -34.15 1.91
C ASN A 296 -3.49 -34.16 2.80
N VAL A 297 -3.43 -33.20 3.73
CA VAL A 297 -2.33 -33.03 4.68
C VAL A 297 -2.82 -33.04 6.12
N THR A 298 -1.93 -33.40 7.05
CA THR A 298 -2.22 -33.46 8.50
C THR A 298 -1.52 -32.36 9.30
N THR A 299 -0.58 -31.63 8.69
CA THR A 299 0.15 -30.52 9.32
C THR A 299 0.04 -29.24 8.50
N GLN A 300 0.16 -28.09 9.16
CA GLN A 300 0.16 -26.81 8.46
C GLN A 300 1.39 -26.65 7.56
N ALA A 301 2.57 -27.10 8.02
CA ALA A 301 3.81 -26.99 7.25
C ALA A 301 3.71 -27.73 5.90
N ALA A 302 3.08 -28.90 5.87
CA ALA A 302 2.90 -29.66 4.62
C ALA A 302 2.02 -28.96 3.58
N ARG A 303 1.16 -27.99 3.97
CA ARG A 303 0.38 -27.21 2.99
C ARG A 303 1.28 -26.45 2.02
N GLU A 304 2.45 -26.03 2.50
CA GLU A 304 3.38 -25.12 1.84
C GLU A 304 4.55 -25.85 1.15
N ASP A 305 4.48 -27.18 1.09
CA ASP A 305 5.49 -28.04 0.47
C ASP A 305 5.50 -27.88 -1.06
N ASP A 306 6.69 -27.79 -1.62
CA ASP A 306 6.97 -27.65 -3.05
C ASP A 306 8.01 -28.65 -3.57
N SER A 307 8.41 -29.62 -2.73
CA SER A 307 9.41 -30.64 -3.08
C SER A 307 10.74 -30.09 -3.62
N GLN A 308 11.10 -28.84 -3.29
CA GLN A 308 12.28 -28.14 -3.83
C GLN A 308 12.32 -28.06 -5.37
N SER A 309 11.16 -27.93 -6.02
CA SER A 309 11.06 -27.88 -7.48
C SER A 309 11.67 -26.60 -8.08
N ILE A 310 12.20 -26.71 -9.31
CA ILE A 310 12.69 -25.59 -10.12
C ILE A 310 11.98 -25.63 -11.49
N PRO A 311 11.05 -24.69 -11.80
CA PRO A 311 10.56 -23.58 -10.97
C PRO A 311 9.70 -24.05 -9.77
N LYS A 312 9.44 -23.16 -8.80
CA LYS A 312 8.64 -23.45 -7.59
C LYS A 312 7.19 -23.81 -7.95
N GLU A 313 6.73 -24.97 -7.51
CA GLU A 313 5.34 -25.45 -7.65
C GLU A 313 4.88 -26.14 -6.35
N PHE A 314 3.78 -25.68 -5.76
CA PHE A 314 3.25 -26.28 -4.53
C PHE A 314 2.66 -27.67 -4.81
N THR A 315 3.04 -28.65 -4.00
CA THR A 315 2.65 -30.06 -4.16
C THR A 315 1.24 -30.33 -3.62
N ASN A 316 0.88 -29.72 -2.49
CA ASN A 316 -0.36 -30.05 -1.76
C ASN A 316 -1.47 -29.00 -1.93
N ALA A 317 -1.09 -27.73 -2.08
CA ALA A 317 -2.02 -26.62 -2.21
C ALA A 317 -2.55 -26.44 -3.65
N PRO A 318 -3.80 -25.95 -3.82
CA PRO A 318 -4.37 -25.70 -5.13
C PRO A 318 -3.67 -24.53 -5.84
N ALA A 319 -3.40 -24.70 -7.15
CA ALA A 319 -2.74 -23.70 -7.97
C ALA A 319 -3.45 -22.33 -8.02
N LYS A 320 -4.77 -22.29 -7.73
CA LYS A 320 -5.60 -21.06 -7.68
C LYS A 320 -6.01 -20.66 -6.25
N GLY A 321 -5.46 -21.34 -5.23
CA GLY A 321 -5.61 -20.94 -3.83
C GLY A 321 -4.96 -19.60 -3.58
N THR A 322 -5.66 -18.70 -2.89
CA THR A 322 -5.06 -17.42 -2.48
C THR A 322 -3.98 -17.68 -1.44
N TYR A 323 -2.80 -17.13 -1.65
CA TYR A 323 -1.70 -17.17 -0.69
C TYR A 323 -0.98 -15.84 -0.62
N VAL A 324 -0.27 -15.64 0.49
CA VAL A 324 0.50 -14.44 0.76
C VAL A 324 1.97 -14.78 0.82
N VAL A 325 2.78 -13.98 0.14
CA VAL A 325 4.25 -14.00 0.22
C VAL A 325 4.68 -12.86 1.12
N LEU A 326 5.41 -13.17 2.19
CA LEU A 326 5.89 -12.18 3.16
C LEU A 326 7.40 -12.09 3.05
N LYS A 327 7.93 -10.92 2.68
CA LYS A 327 9.37 -10.69 2.58
C LYS A 327 9.80 -9.76 3.69
N GLY A 328 10.81 -10.16 4.45
CA GLY A 328 11.29 -9.35 5.57
C GLY A 328 12.70 -9.68 6.00
N LYS A 329 13.23 -8.85 6.90
CA LYS A 329 14.55 -8.98 7.49
C LYS A 329 14.45 -9.48 8.92
N TYR A 330 15.23 -10.50 9.23
CA TYR A 330 15.35 -11.10 10.56
C TYR A 330 16.74 -10.83 11.13
N GLU A 331 16.81 -10.45 12.40
CA GLU A 331 18.07 -10.41 13.14
C GLU A 331 17.93 -11.14 14.48
N GLU A 332 18.96 -11.92 14.83
CA GLU A 332 19.06 -12.63 16.11
C GLU A 332 20.43 -12.40 16.71
N THR A 333 20.49 -12.16 18.02
CA THR A 333 21.73 -12.23 18.79
C THR A 333 21.58 -13.20 19.94
N LYS A 334 22.45 -14.21 19.96
CA LYS A 334 22.50 -15.27 20.96
C LYS A 334 23.96 -15.56 21.31
N ASN A 335 24.32 -15.49 22.60
CA ASN A 335 25.67 -15.79 23.10
C ASN A 335 26.80 -15.04 22.34
N GLY A 336 26.59 -13.76 21.98
CA GLY A 336 27.57 -12.94 21.26
C GLY A 336 27.72 -13.24 19.77
N THR A 337 26.96 -14.21 19.23
CA THR A 337 26.82 -14.47 17.80
C THR A 337 25.59 -13.76 17.28
N THR A 338 25.73 -13.07 16.14
CA THR A 338 24.62 -12.41 15.47
C THR A 338 24.30 -13.15 14.18
N ARG A 339 23.02 -13.36 13.90
CA ARG A 339 22.52 -13.85 12.62
C ARG A 339 21.67 -12.77 11.98
N SER A 340 21.89 -12.50 10.71
CA SER A 340 21.03 -11.66 9.87
C SER A 340 20.48 -12.53 8.76
N ALA A 341 19.20 -12.41 8.45
CA ALA A 341 18.62 -13.12 7.32
C ALA A 341 17.59 -12.28 6.58
N ASP A 342 17.65 -12.33 5.26
CA ASP A 342 16.55 -11.90 4.39
C ASP A 342 15.70 -13.15 4.12
N VAL A 343 14.44 -13.11 4.51
CA VAL A 343 13.56 -14.28 4.53
C VAL A 343 12.27 -14.03 3.77
N THR A 344 11.80 -15.08 3.11
CA THR A 344 10.51 -15.11 2.41
C THR A 344 9.65 -16.22 3.01
N TYR A 345 8.42 -15.89 3.41
CA TYR A 345 7.43 -16.86 3.89
C TYR A 345 6.26 -16.96 2.93
N TYR A 346 5.72 -18.17 2.78
CA TYR A 346 4.53 -18.45 1.98
C TYR A 346 3.40 -18.91 2.90
N VAL A 347 2.22 -18.31 2.77
CA VAL A 347 1.07 -18.63 3.63
C VAL A 347 -0.21 -18.74 2.78
N HIS A 348 -0.68 -19.96 2.54
CA HIS A 348 -1.99 -20.18 1.92
C HIS A 348 -3.12 -19.79 2.87
N LEU A 349 -4.11 -19.04 2.36
CA LEU A 349 -5.30 -18.67 3.10
C LEU A 349 -6.24 -19.87 3.29
N GLY A 350 -7.17 -19.75 4.24
CA GLY A 350 -8.15 -20.77 4.63
C GLY A 350 -8.15 -21.03 6.14
N ASP A 351 -9.26 -21.55 6.68
CA ASP A 351 -9.35 -21.91 8.11
C ASP A 351 -8.68 -23.26 8.38
N CYS A 352 -7.36 -23.24 8.49
CA CYS A 352 -6.56 -24.41 8.84
C CYS A 352 -6.57 -24.74 10.35
N THR A 353 -7.36 -24.06 11.19
CA THR A 353 -7.45 -24.37 12.62
C THR A 353 -8.29 -25.63 12.87
N LYS A 354 -9.36 -25.80 12.09
CA LYS A 354 -10.26 -26.97 12.15
C LYS A 354 -9.95 -28.01 11.09
N ASP A 355 -9.62 -27.59 9.88
CA ASP A 355 -9.34 -28.48 8.75
C ASP A 355 -8.10 -28.00 8.00
N LYS A 356 -7.01 -28.79 8.06
CA LYS A 356 -5.74 -28.46 7.39
C LYS A 356 -5.87 -28.37 5.86
N ASN A 357 -6.93 -28.94 5.28
CA ASN A 357 -7.21 -28.97 3.85
C ASN A 357 -8.16 -27.85 3.40
N ASN A 358 -8.54 -26.94 4.30
CA ASN A 358 -9.33 -25.77 3.96
C ASN A 358 -8.43 -24.71 3.30
N TYR A 359 -8.76 -24.37 2.06
CA TYR A 359 -8.15 -23.31 1.25
C TYR A 359 -9.17 -22.23 0.83
N ASP A 360 -10.33 -22.19 1.49
CA ASP A 360 -11.44 -21.30 1.17
C ASP A 360 -11.25 -19.92 1.82
N VAL A 361 -11.36 -18.88 0.99
CA VAL A 361 -11.60 -17.50 1.42
C VAL A 361 -13.09 -17.24 1.28
N GLU A 362 -13.87 -17.44 2.34
CA GLU A 362 -15.32 -17.23 2.34
C GLU A 362 -15.72 -15.75 2.46
N ARG A 363 -16.80 -15.33 1.79
CA ARG A 363 -17.37 -13.98 1.91
C ARG A 363 -17.84 -13.65 3.33
N ASN A 364 -17.86 -12.35 3.66
CA ASN A 364 -18.33 -11.80 4.94
C ASN A 364 -17.68 -12.47 6.18
N CYS A 365 -16.43 -12.92 6.05
CA CYS A 365 -15.64 -13.49 7.13
C CYS A 365 -14.49 -12.56 7.52
N LYS A 366 -14.02 -12.69 8.76
CA LYS A 366 -12.81 -12.04 9.27
C LYS A 366 -11.75 -13.11 9.52
N TYR A 367 -10.61 -13.03 8.84
CA TYR A 367 -9.47 -13.93 9.03
C TYR A 367 -8.32 -13.18 9.69
N THR A 368 -7.75 -13.76 10.75
CA THR A 368 -6.54 -13.24 11.40
C THR A 368 -5.44 -14.29 11.42
N TYR A 369 -4.34 -14.00 10.74
CA TYR A 369 -3.14 -14.83 10.71
C TYR A 369 -2.09 -14.24 11.66
N ASN A 370 -1.84 -14.93 12.76
CA ASN A 370 -0.83 -14.54 13.75
C ASN A 370 0.49 -15.28 13.46
N ILE A 371 1.48 -14.56 12.91
CA ILE A 371 2.78 -15.11 12.55
C ILE A 371 3.80 -14.72 13.60
N THR A 372 4.47 -15.73 14.15
CA THR A 372 5.56 -15.55 15.11
C THR A 372 6.86 -16.11 14.52
N VAL A 373 7.82 -15.22 14.25
CA VAL A 373 9.12 -15.60 13.70
C VAL A 373 10.04 -16.08 14.83
N ALA A 374 10.21 -17.40 14.94
CA ALA A 374 10.90 -18.05 16.05
C ALA A 374 12.44 -18.15 15.89
N GLY A 375 12.93 -18.13 14.65
CA GLY A 375 14.34 -18.38 14.34
C GLY A 375 14.55 -18.76 12.89
N VAL A 376 15.81 -18.83 12.48
CA VAL A 376 16.23 -19.23 11.12
C VAL A 376 16.89 -20.61 11.08
N ASP A 377 16.89 -21.35 12.19
CA ASP A 377 17.58 -22.65 12.30
C ASP A 377 17.12 -23.63 11.22
N LYS A 378 15.83 -23.66 10.89
CA LYS A 378 15.32 -24.57 9.85
C LYS A 378 15.84 -24.23 8.44
N ILE A 379 16.04 -22.95 8.13
CA ILE A 379 16.68 -22.51 6.88
C ILE A 379 18.16 -22.93 6.87
N ILE A 380 18.85 -22.85 8.02
CA ILE A 380 20.25 -23.29 8.15
C ILE A 380 20.38 -24.80 7.93
N VAL A 381 19.49 -25.59 8.53
CA VAL A 381 19.53 -27.05 8.43
C VAL A 381 19.24 -27.52 7.00
N GLU A 382 18.27 -26.89 6.33
CA GLU A 382 17.99 -27.12 4.90
C GLU A 382 19.20 -26.76 4.02
N ALA A 383 19.85 -25.61 4.26
CA ALA A 383 21.05 -25.20 3.54
C ALA A 383 22.25 -26.16 3.75
N LYS A 384 22.30 -26.85 4.88
CA LYS A 384 23.32 -27.88 5.19
C LYS A 384 23.00 -29.27 4.64
N LYS A 385 21.77 -29.48 4.13
CA LYS A 385 21.28 -30.76 3.61
C LYS A 385 21.28 -31.88 4.66
N GLU A 386 20.90 -31.55 5.90
CA GLU A 386 20.72 -32.57 6.94
C GLU A 386 19.38 -33.32 6.70
N SER A 387 19.39 -34.65 6.86
CA SER A 387 18.25 -35.51 6.51
C SER A 387 16.98 -35.22 7.33
N GLY A 388 15.81 -35.13 6.68
CA GLY A 388 14.50 -35.01 7.33
C GLY A 388 14.15 -33.61 7.84
N ALA A 389 14.81 -32.58 7.31
CA ALA A 389 14.75 -31.21 7.80
C ALA A 389 14.40 -30.17 6.73
N ASP A 390 13.60 -30.56 5.74
CA ASP A 390 13.03 -29.62 4.77
C ASP A 390 12.13 -28.61 5.50
N GLN A 391 12.20 -27.35 5.10
CA GLN A 391 11.44 -26.26 5.67
C GLN A 391 10.40 -25.74 4.67
N PRO A 392 9.28 -26.46 4.49
CA PRO A 392 8.23 -26.03 3.58
C PRO A 392 7.65 -24.69 4.06
N GLY A 393 7.63 -23.71 3.15
CA GLY A 393 7.03 -22.39 3.37
C GLY A 393 7.93 -21.29 3.93
N ALA A 394 9.22 -21.53 4.18
CA ALA A 394 10.17 -20.46 4.51
C ALA A 394 11.54 -20.68 3.87
N GLU A 395 12.06 -19.67 3.19
CA GLU A 395 13.35 -19.70 2.50
C GLU A 395 14.11 -18.39 2.71
N GLY A 396 15.42 -18.37 2.46
CA GLY A 396 16.20 -17.15 2.63
C GLY A 396 17.71 -17.34 2.77
N VAL A 397 18.40 -16.21 2.87
CA VAL A 397 19.86 -16.15 3.02
C VAL A 397 20.19 -15.83 4.47
N VAL A 398 20.84 -16.77 5.17
CA VAL A 398 21.24 -16.63 6.56
C VAL A 398 22.74 -16.38 6.67
N LEU A 399 23.09 -15.26 7.31
CA LEU A 399 24.46 -14.83 7.52
C LEU A 399 24.77 -14.86 9.01
N GLU A 400 25.77 -15.63 9.40
CA GLU A 400 26.24 -15.74 10.77
C GLU A 400 27.53 -14.96 10.95
N TYR A 401 27.54 -14.06 11.94
CA TYR A 401 28.66 -13.22 12.30
C TYR A 401 29.13 -13.58 13.70
N GLY A 402 30.42 -13.89 13.83
CA GLY A 402 31.07 -13.93 15.14
C GLY A 402 31.19 -12.53 15.77
N ALA A 403 31.82 -12.45 16.94
CA ALA A 403 31.98 -11.19 17.68
C ALA A 403 32.55 -10.02 16.84
N THR A 404 33.33 -10.31 15.80
CA THR A 404 34.01 -9.31 14.95
C THR A 404 33.45 -9.11 13.54
N GLY A 405 32.39 -9.83 13.16
CA GLY A 405 31.74 -9.60 11.86
C GLY A 405 30.91 -8.32 11.85
N LYS A 406 30.78 -7.70 10.67
CA LYS A 406 30.04 -6.43 10.51
C LYS A 406 29.10 -6.49 9.31
N ASN A 407 27.82 -6.21 9.56
CA ASN A 407 26.77 -6.11 8.54
C ASN A 407 26.20 -4.69 8.54
N MET A 408 26.05 -4.07 7.38
CA MET A 408 25.50 -2.72 7.28
C MET A 408 24.49 -2.60 6.14
N THR A 409 23.39 -1.90 6.39
CA THR A 409 22.48 -1.47 5.33
C THR A 409 22.82 -0.02 4.98
N LEU A 410 23.26 0.19 3.74
CA LEU A 410 23.71 1.46 3.17
C LEU A 410 22.60 2.09 2.33
N ASP A 411 22.62 3.41 2.16
CA ASP A 411 21.67 4.08 1.28
C ASP A 411 22.08 3.96 -0.19
N SER A 412 21.14 4.30 -1.08
CA SER A 412 21.22 4.31 -2.53
C SER A 412 22.22 5.28 -3.15
N HIS A 413 22.73 6.26 -2.40
CA HIS A 413 23.77 7.18 -2.89
C HIS A 413 25.17 6.56 -2.79
N TYR A 414 26.20 7.34 -3.11
CA TYR A 414 27.58 6.87 -2.91
C TYR A 414 27.84 6.62 -1.43
N GLU A 415 28.44 5.46 -1.15
CA GLU A 415 28.65 4.96 0.19
C GLU A 415 30.01 4.29 0.34
N TYR A 416 30.39 3.99 1.58
CA TYR A 416 31.61 3.24 1.85
C TYR A 416 31.52 2.42 3.13
N MET A 417 32.39 1.41 3.22
CA MET A 417 32.63 0.65 4.43
C MET A 417 34.11 0.31 4.55
N VAL A 418 34.73 0.64 5.68
CA VAL A 418 36.10 0.18 5.94
C VAL A 418 36.07 -1.23 6.51
N MET A 419 36.83 -2.13 5.90
CA MET A 419 36.93 -3.56 6.24
C MET A 419 38.37 -3.90 6.65
N ARG A 420 38.52 -4.72 7.71
CA ARG A 420 39.81 -5.22 8.20
C ARG A 420 40.01 -6.69 7.84
N PHE A 421 41.13 -6.99 7.19
CA PHE A 421 41.51 -8.36 6.88
C PHE A 421 42.73 -8.76 7.69
N TYR A 422 42.75 -9.97 8.22
CA TYR A 422 43.88 -10.51 8.99
C TYR A 422 44.71 -11.45 8.13
N GLN A 423 46.04 -11.39 8.31
CA GLN A 423 46.99 -12.24 7.61
C GLN A 423 46.74 -13.72 7.92
N GLU A 424 46.48 -14.04 9.18
CA GLU A 424 46.31 -15.41 9.65
C GLU A 424 45.06 -16.08 9.07
N ASP A 425 43.97 -15.33 8.84
CA ASP A 425 42.72 -15.82 8.25
C ASP A 425 42.96 -16.35 6.82
N ILE A 426 43.63 -15.57 5.99
CA ILE A 426 43.92 -15.96 4.60
C ILE A 426 44.98 -17.07 4.53
N GLN A 427 45.94 -17.09 5.45
CA GLN A 427 46.90 -18.20 5.57
C GLN A 427 46.20 -19.52 5.93
N ALA A 428 45.21 -19.48 6.84
CA ALA A 428 44.43 -20.65 7.21
C ALA A 428 43.59 -21.17 6.02
N LEU A 429 42.94 -20.26 5.27
CA LEU A 429 42.21 -20.60 4.04
C LEU A 429 43.14 -21.25 3.01
N ARG A 430 44.34 -20.67 2.78
CA ARG A 430 45.35 -21.22 1.88
C ARG A 430 45.76 -22.65 2.25
N LYS A 431 46.01 -22.93 3.53
CA LYS A 431 46.33 -24.27 4.03
C LYS A 431 45.21 -25.28 3.76
N ALA A 432 43.97 -24.82 3.76
CA ALA A 432 42.80 -25.63 3.42
C ALA A 432 42.51 -25.73 1.91
N GLY A 433 43.39 -25.20 1.06
CA GLY A 433 43.21 -25.18 -0.40
C GLY A 433 42.12 -24.23 -0.88
N LYS A 434 41.80 -23.19 -0.10
CA LYS A 434 40.71 -22.24 -0.36
C LYS A 434 41.21 -20.80 -0.33
N GLY A 435 40.46 -19.88 -0.93
CA GLY A 435 40.55 -18.44 -0.65
C GLY A 435 39.34 -17.91 0.09
N TYR A 436 39.21 -16.58 0.15
CA TYR A 436 37.98 -15.94 0.61
C TYR A 436 36.83 -16.23 -0.36
N PHE A 437 35.62 -16.31 0.18
CA PHE A 437 34.40 -16.42 -0.60
C PHE A 437 33.72 -15.07 -0.70
N TYR A 438 33.07 -14.79 -1.83
CA TYR A 438 32.11 -13.71 -1.91
C TYR A 438 30.90 -14.09 -2.74
N GLN A 439 29.84 -13.32 -2.56
CA GLN A 439 28.66 -13.38 -3.42
C GLN A 439 28.11 -11.96 -3.60
N VAL A 440 27.62 -11.68 -4.79
CA VAL A 440 26.97 -10.41 -5.14
C VAL A 440 25.56 -10.68 -5.60
N TYR A 441 24.61 -9.92 -5.06
CA TYR A 441 23.23 -9.86 -5.51
C TYR A 441 22.99 -8.50 -6.17
N ALA A 442 22.33 -8.46 -7.32
CA ALA A 442 21.86 -7.22 -7.93
C ALA A 442 20.72 -7.52 -8.91
N LEU A 443 19.66 -6.70 -8.87
CA LEU A 443 18.56 -6.76 -9.84
C LEU A 443 17.88 -8.14 -9.91
N GLY A 444 17.71 -8.80 -8.76
CA GLY A 444 17.12 -10.14 -8.65
C GLY A 444 18.02 -11.29 -9.12
N ASN A 445 19.25 -10.99 -9.57
CA ASN A 445 20.24 -11.98 -9.94
C ASN A 445 21.33 -12.09 -8.87
N HIS A 446 22.06 -13.20 -8.89
CA HIS A 446 23.20 -13.40 -8.02
C HIS A 446 24.34 -14.14 -8.73
N THR A 447 25.57 -13.84 -8.33
CA THR A 447 26.73 -14.66 -8.70
C THR A 447 26.60 -16.06 -8.09
N ASP A 448 27.37 -17.01 -8.58
CA ASP A 448 27.70 -18.18 -7.77
C ASP A 448 28.36 -17.73 -6.46
N VAL A 449 28.50 -18.66 -5.52
CA VAL A 449 29.44 -18.45 -4.41
C VAL A 449 30.86 -18.54 -4.98
N ILE A 450 31.53 -17.41 -5.11
CA ILE A 450 32.85 -17.34 -5.76
C ILE A 450 33.95 -17.54 -4.71
N ASN A 451 34.82 -18.54 -4.91
CA ASN A 451 36.04 -18.72 -4.11
C ASN A 451 37.25 -18.12 -4.82
N VAL A 452 37.91 -17.14 -4.20
CA VAL A 452 39.09 -16.47 -4.77
C VAL A 452 40.37 -17.04 -4.18
N GLY A 453 40.70 -18.28 -4.58
CA GLY A 453 41.89 -19.01 -4.14
C GLY A 453 43.08 -18.90 -5.12
N ALA A 454 43.87 -19.97 -5.22
CA ALA A 454 44.93 -20.09 -6.23
C ALA A 454 44.36 -19.89 -7.65
N THR A 455 43.20 -20.50 -7.90
CA THR A 455 42.31 -20.24 -9.03
C THR A 455 40.97 -19.73 -8.50
N THR A 456 40.36 -18.78 -9.20
CA THR A 456 38.99 -18.35 -8.89
C THR A 456 38.00 -19.39 -9.41
N VAL A 457 37.07 -19.82 -8.55
CA VAL A 457 36.02 -20.82 -8.87
C VAL A 457 34.65 -20.19 -8.64
N GLY A 458 33.74 -20.39 -9.59
CA GLY A 458 32.40 -19.78 -9.60
C GLY A 458 32.22 -18.81 -10.78
N LYS A 459 30.98 -18.58 -11.20
CA LYS A 459 30.62 -17.65 -12.28
C LYS A 459 29.92 -16.41 -11.74
N ASP A 460 30.08 -15.31 -12.45
CA ASP A 460 29.37 -14.06 -12.15
C ASP A 460 27.88 -14.11 -12.51
N ASN A 461 27.47 -15.06 -13.35
CA ASN A 461 26.12 -15.21 -13.90
C ASN A 461 25.58 -13.90 -14.52
N GLY A 462 26.47 -13.07 -15.08
CA GLY A 462 26.11 -11.76 -15.65
C GLY A 462 25.78 -10.67 -14.63
N VAL A 463 26.03 -10.90 -13.33
CA VAL A 463 25.83 -9.89 -12.27
C VAL A 463 26.95 -8.84 -12.31
N ASP A 464 26.56 -7.57 -12.33
CA ASP A 464 27.52 -6.46 -12.26
C ASP A 464 28.13 -6.35 -10.86
N THR A 465 29.46 -6.45 -10.78
CA THR A 465 30.24 -6.27 -9.54
C THR A 465 31.03 -4.96 -9.52
N SER A 466 30.97 -4.16 -10.61
CA SER A 466 31.77 -2.95 -10.79
C SER A 466 31.38 -1.80 -9.85
N TRP A 467 30.20 -1.89 -9.24
CA TRP A 467 29.74 -0.96 -8.22
C TRP A 467 30.48 -1.11 -6.88
N ILE A 468 31.30 -2.14 -6.72
CA ILE A 468 32.14 -2.41 -5.55
C ILE A 468 33.61 -2.24 -5.92
N GLN A 469 34.32 -1.35 -5.22
CA GLN A 469 35.75 -1.15 -5.44
C GLN A 469 36.48 -1.03 -4.11
N PHE A 470 37.69 -1.59 -4.04
CA PHE A 470 38.54 -1.53 -2.84
C PHE A 470 39.73 -0.61 -3.04
N ALA A 471 40.16 0.07 -1.97
CA ALA A 471 41.45 0.75 -1.90
C ALA A 471 42.13 0.50 -0.54
N ILE A 472 43.42 0.17 -0.58
CA ILE A 472 44.29 0.04 0.61
C ILE A 472 45.06 1.35 0.84
N LYS A 473 45.46 2.00 -0.24
CA LYS A 473 46.18 3.28 -0.27
C LYS A 473 45.38 4.26 -1.14
N CYS A 474 45.33 5.52 -0.73
CA CYS A 474 44.75 6.59 -1.51
C CYS A 474 45.84 7.64 -1.81
N SER A 475 46.53 7.49 -2.94
CA SER A 475 47.72 8.29 -3.30
C SER A 475 47.39 9.75 -3.65
N ARG A 476 46.11 10.05 -3.89
CA ARG A 476 45.61 11.39 -4.23
C ARG A 476 45.98 12.46 -3.19
N ASP A 477 45.82 12.12 -1.91
CA ASP A 477 45.98 13.04 -0.79
C ASP A 477 46.64 12.37 0.43
N GLU A 478 47.20 11.17 0.23
CA GLU A 478 47.83 10.33 1.26
C GLU A 478 46.92 9.99 2.45
N SER A 479 45.60 10.12 2.27
CA SER A 479 44.64 9.69 3.26
C SER A 479 44.68 8.17 3.43
N SER A 480 44.35 7.71 4.65
CA SER A 480 44.40 6.29 5.01
C SER A 480 43.09 5.81 5.60
N SER A 481 42.77 4.54 5.32
CA SER A 481 41.58 3.86 5.84
C SER A 481 41.78 3.50 7.32
N LYS A 482 40.77 3.77 8.15
CA LYS A 482 40.75 3.39 9.57
C LYS A 482 39.49 2.58 9.89
N TYR A 483 39.68 1.30 10.21
CA TYR A 483 38.60 0.43 10.65
C TYR A 483 38.07 0.87 12.02
N SER A 484 36.76 0.73 12.22
CA SER A 484 36.09 0.91 13.51
C SER A 484 35.58 -0.42 14.02
N THR A 485 35.87 -0.73 15.29
CA THR A 485 35.32 -1.91 15.99
C THR A 485 33.87 -1.73 16.38
N ASP A 486 33.35 -0.49 16.35
CA ASP A 486 31.92 -0.22 16.50
C ASP A 486 31.19 -0.74 15.25
N LYS A 487 30.32 -1.74 15.46
CA LYS A 487 29.56 -2.40 14.40
C LYS A 487 28.61 -1.43 13.66
N THR A 488 28.23 -0.32 14.29
CA THR A 488 27.33 0.69 13.71
C THR A 488 28.07 1.76 12.88
N SER A 489 29.38 1.90 13.05
CA SER A 489 30.19 2.92 12.39
C SER A 489 30.77 2.40 11.08
N ARG A 490 30.68 3.13 9.96
CA ARG A 490 31.31 2.75 8.67
C ARG A 490 32.85 2.71 8.71
N GLY A 491 33.47 3.30 9.73
CA GLY A 491 34.90 3.60 9.79
C GLY A 491 35.24 4.93 9.10
N THR A 492 36.53 5.26 9.03
CA THR A 492 37.01 6.46 8.32
C THR A 492 37.62 6.03 7.00
N ALA A 493 36.92 6.32 5.90
CA ALA A 493 37.41 6.05 4.56
C ALA A 493 38.58 6.97 4.19
N CYS A 494 39.47 6.45 3.33
CA CYS A 494 40.35 7.32 2.56
C CYS A 494 39.59 7.98 1.41
N SER A 495 40.12 9.09 0.89
CA SER A 495 39.49 9.86 -0.18
C SER A 495 39.39 9.02 -1.44
N TYR A 496 38.22 8.98 -2.07
CA TYR A 496 38.02 8.20 -3.28
C TYR A 496 39.07 8.58 -4.36
N PRO A 497 39.85 7.61 -4.87
CA PRO A 497 40.94 7.86 -5.81
C PRO A 497 40.51 8.51 -7.14
N GLY A 498 39.29 8.21 -7.64
CA GLY A 498 38.83 8.72 -8.92
C GLY A 498 39.58 8.16 -10.13
N THR A 499 39.22 8.62 -11.33
CA THR A 499 39.84 8.14 -12.59
C THR A 499 41.32 8.50 -12.69
N LYS A 500 41.76 9.60 -12.09
CA LYS A 500 43.18 10.03 -12.10
C LYS A 500 44.10 9.07 -11.35
N TYR A 501 43.62 8.44 -10.28
CA TYR A 501 44.38 7.50 -9.46
C TYR A 501 43.78 6.08 -9.50
N ALA A 502 43.26 5.68 -10.66
CA ALA A 502 42.57 4.40 -10.84
C ALA A 502 43.42 3.15 -10.50
N SER A 503 44.76 3.26 -10.49
CA SER A 503 45.67 2.19 -10.06
C SER A 503 45.51 1.80 -8.59
N ASP A 504 44.95 2.69 -7.77
CA ASP A 504 44.70 2.46 -6.35
C ASP A 504 43.39 1.68 -6.11
N LEU A 505 42.55 1.54 -7.15
CA LEU A 505 41.26 0.87 -7.10
C LEU A 505 41.35 -0.59 -7.57
N TYR A 506 40.81 -1.49 -6.77
CA TYR A 506 40.72 -2.91 -7.06
C TYR A 506 39.25 -3.33 -7.24
N THR A 507 38.98 -4.20 -8.22
CA THR A 507 37.73 -4.98 -8.24
C THR A 507 37.72 -6.00 -7.11
N VAL A 508 36.56 -6.57 -6.79
CA VAL A 508 36.42 -7.59 -5.72
C VAL A 508 37.41 -8.74 -5.92
N ASP A 509 37.42 -9.36 -7.11
CA ASP A 509 38.34 -10.45 -7.44
C ASP A 509 39.80 -10.04 -7.30
N ARG A 510 40.18 -8.89 -7.87
CA ARG A 510 41.57 -8.43 -7.84
C ARG A 510 42.03 -8.14 -6.42
N PHE A 511 41.15 -7.59 -5.59
CA PHE A 511 41.46 -7.32 -4.19
C PHE A 511 41.63 -8.60 -3.39
N LEU A 512 40.66 -9.52 -3.45
CA LEU A 512 40.74 -10.78 -2.69
C LEU A 512 41.90 -11.66 -3.17
N LYS A 513 42.17 -11.70 -4.48
CA LYS A 513 43.33 -12.38 -5.06
C LYS A 513 44.65 -11.73 -4.62
N TYR A 514 44.70 -10.40 -4.55
CA TYR A 514 45.85 -9.67 -4.03
C TYR A 514 46.15 -10.09 -2.58
N LEU A 515 45.13 -10.22 -1.71
CA LEU A 515 45.32 -10.73 -0.34
C LEU A 515 45.81 -12.18 -0.31
N TYR A 516 45.24 -13.04 -1.16
CA TYR A 516 45.64 -14.45 -1.27
C TYR A 516 47.12 -14.59 -1.66
N ASP A 517 47.54 -13.91 -2.73
CA ASP A 517 48.91 -14.00 -3.25
C ASP A 517 49.93 -13.41 -2.28
N ASN A 518 49.52 -12.39 -1.52
CA ASN A 518 50.35 -11.68 -0.55
C ASN A 518 50.16 -12.16 0.90
N ALA A 519 49.59 -13.35 1.12
CA ALA A 519 49.39 -13.87 2.47
C ALA A 519 50.69 -13.99 3.28
N GLU A 520 51.85 -14.13 2.64
CA GLU A 520 53.17 -14.23 3.27
C GLU A 520 54.05 -12.97 3.10
N SER A 521 53.53 -11.88 2.52
CA SER A 521 54.33 -10.69 2.20
C SER A 521 54.26 -9.60 3.28
N SER A 522 54.94 -8.47 3.07
CA SER A 522 55.02 -7.35 4.02
C SER A 522 53.87 -6.35 3.92
N ILE A 523 52.83 -6.62 3.13
CA ILE A 523 51.68 -5.71 2.96
C ILE A 523 50.87 -5.53 4.26
N TRP A 524 50.98 -6.49 5.19
CA TRP A 524 50.32 -6.51 6.50
C TRP A 524 51.06 -5.60 7.48
N THR A 525 50.89 -4.30 7.28
CA THR A 525 51.66 -3.24 7.95
C THR A 525 51.17 -2.88 9.36
N LYS A 526 49.95 -3.28 9.72
CA LYS A 526 49.34 -2.99 11.03
C LYS A 526 49.24 -4.29 11.86
N SER A 527 49.14 -4.17 13.17
CA SER A 527 49.01 -5.34 14.08
C SER A 527 48.17 -5.01 15.30
N ASP A 528 47.35 -5.97 15.74
CA ASP A 528 46.62 -5.94 17.01
C ASP A 528 46.76 -7.31 17.72
N SER A 529 45.95 -7.55 18.77
CA SER A 529 45.98 -8.79 19.54
C SER A 529 45.57 -10.05 18.76
N LYS A 530 44.94 -9.90 17.59
CA LYS A 530 44.58 -11.01 16.69
C LYS A 530 45.63 -11.26 15.61
N GLY A 531 46.69 -10.46 15.56
CA GLY A 531 47.78 -10.61 14.59
C GLY A 531 47.89 -9.44 13.62
N LYS A 532 48.60 -9.66 12.52
CA LYS A 532 48.84 -8.63 11.49
C LYS A 532 47.62 -8.46 10.59
N TYR A 533 47.35 -7.23 10.19
CA TYR A 533 46.15 -6.88 9.42
C TYR A 533 46.38 -5.71 8.47
N ILE A 534 45.41 -5.52 7.57
CA ILE A 534 45.23 -4.31 6.77
C ILE A 534 43.81 -3.77 6.94
N ASP A 535 43.63 -2.45 6.78
CA ASP A 535 42.32 -1.83 6.65
C ASP A 535 42.15 -1.37 5.19
N ALA A 536 41.08 -1.79 4.53
CA ALA A 536 40.75 -1.39 3.17
C ALA A 536 39.41 -0.65 3.15
N THR A 537 39.31 0.43 2.39
CA THR A 537 38.02 1.07 2.12
C THR A 537 37.33 0.34 0.97
N CYS A 538 36.15 -0.20 1.23
CA CYS A 538 35.22 -0.70 0.23
C CYS A 538 34.30 0.45 -0.18
N PHE A 539 34.52 1.01 -1.37
CA PHE A 539 33.69 2.04 -1.98
C PHE A 539 32.51 1.40 -2.71
N ILE A 540 31.33 1.94 -2.46
CA ILE A 540 30.06 1.46 -2.99
C ILE A 540 29.47 2.58 -3.84
N SER A 541 29.31 2.32 -5.13
CA SER A 541 28.72 3.31 -6.04
C SER A 541 27.28 3.64 -5.67
N GLU A 542 26.73 4.74 -6.21
CA GLU A 542 25.28 4.96 -6.14
C GLU A 542 24.55 3.78 -6.81
N ASN A 543 23.37 3.43 -6.31
CA ASN A 543 22.50 2.38 -6.87
C ASN A 543 21.72 2.95 -8.06
N TYR A 544 22.47 3.36 -9.08
CA TYR A 544 21.99 3.98 -10.31
C TYR A 544 22.68 3.33 -11.51
N TYR A 545 21.92 2.90 -12.50
CA TYR A 545 22.43 2.20 -13.68
C TYR A 545 22.23 3.03 -14.93
N LYS A 546 23.32 3.64 -15.41
CA LYS A 546 23.30 4.54 -16.59
C LYS A 546 22.92 3.85 -17.90
N ASN A 547 23.00 2.53 -17.98
CA ASN A 547 22.71 1.75 -19.19
C ASN A 547 21.36 1.01 -19.11
N LEU A 548 20.56 1.29 -18.07
CA LEU A 548 19.26 0.66 -17.84
C LEU A 548 18.15 1.71 -17.83
N THR A 549 16.91 1.24 -17.97
CA THR A 549 15.74 2.05 -17.68
C THR A 549 15.50 2.08 -16.17
N TRP A 550 15.08 3.22 -15.64
CA TRP A 550 15.11 3.44 -14.18
C TRP A 550 14.12 2.55 -13.41
N ASN A 551 13.07 2.05 -14.05
CA ASN A 551 12.16 1.07 -13.46
C ASN A 551 12.82 -0.26 -13.09
N GLN A 552 13.99 -0.57 -13.66
CA GLN A 552 14.69 -1.83 -13.42
C GLN A 552 15.46 -1.85 -12.10
N TYR A 553 15.61 -0.74 -11.38
CA TYR A 553 16.45 -0.66 -10.17
C TYR A 553 15.93 0.24 -9.04
N VAL A 554 14.70 0.74 -9.14
CA VAL A 554 14.06 1.60 -8.13
C VAL A 554 13.06 0.83 -7.27
N ASN A 555 12.67 1.40 -6.14
CA ASN A 555 11.58 0.90 -5.28
C ASN A 555 11.82 -0.52 -4.75
N ASP A 556 10.94 -1.44 -5.16
CA ASP A 556 10.75 -2.83 -4.71
C ASP A 556 11.56 -3.86 -5.52
N VAL A 557 12.41 -3.41 -6.45
CA VAL A 557 13.41 -4.30 -7.08
C VAL A 557 14.28 -4.92 -5.99
N ASP A 558 14.73 -6.16 -6.16
CA ASP A 558 15.58 -6.80 -5.16
C ASP A 558 16.84 -5.96 -4.90
N LYS A 559 17.03 -5.60 -3.62
CA LYS A 559 18.15 -4.79 -3.14
C LYS A 559 19.45 -5.48 -3.52
N ARG A 560 20.45 -4.69 -3.93
CA ARG A 560 21.79 -5.25 -4.18
C ARG A 560 22.53 -5.49 -2.88
N ALA A 561 23.31 -6.56 -2.84
CA ALA A 561 24.03 -6.97 -1.64
C ALA A 561 25.39 -7.55 -1.99
N PHE A 562 26.31 -7.46 -1.03
CA PHE A 562 27.66 -7.97 -1.14
C PHE A 562 28.12 -8.52 0.20
N TYR A 563 28.65 -9.74 0.18
CA TYR A 563 29.15 -10.40 1.37
C TYR A 563 30.51 -11.02 1.09
N VAL A 564 31.40 -10.96 2.08
CA VAL A 564 32.67 -11.67 2.09
C VAL A 564 32.68 -12.65 3.26
N ALA A 565 32.93 -13.91 2.96
CA ALA A 565 32.77 -15.03 3.86
C ALA A 565 33.99 -15.94 3.90
N ASN A 566 34.11 -16.68 5.01
CA ASN A 566 35.10 -17.73 5.17
C ASN A 566 34.50 -19.11 4.84
N GLU A 567 33.17 -19.28 4.95
CA GLU A 567 32.45 -20.53 4.70
C GLU A 567 31.03 -20.27 4.17
N VAL A 568 30.53 -21.10 3.23
CA VAL A 568 29.16 -21.03 2.66
C VAL A 568 28.58 -22.44 2.40
N LYS A 569 27.25 -22.60 2.56
CA LYS A 569 26.42 -23.80 2.31
C LYS A 569 25.07 -23.41 1.66
N THR A 570 24.49 -24.30 0.84
CA THR A 570 23.27 -24.02 0.04
C THR A 570 22.41 -25.27 -0.15
N SER A 571 21.07 -25.11 -0.17
CA SER A 571 20.05 -26.15 -0.46
C SER A 571 20.15 -26.71 -1.90
N ASN A 572 19.31 -27.70 -2.26
CA ASN A 572 19.34 -28.29 -3.61
C ASN A 572 18.81 -27.34 -4.68
N ASP A 573 17.78 -26.58 -4.34
CA ASP A 573 17.13 -25.59 -5.21
C ASP A 573 17.83 -24.21 -5.22
N GLY A 574 18.82 -23.99 -4.34
CA GLY A 574 19.51 -22.71 -4.20
C GLY A 574 18.80 -21.65 -3.35
N ARG A 575 17.58 -21.92 -2.86
CA ARG A 575 16.71 -20.92 -2.20
C ARG A 575 17.03 -20.70 -0.70
N SER A 576 17.76 -21.63 -0.08
CA SER A 576 18.23 -21.54 1.30
C SER A 576 19.76 -21.54 1.37
N VAL A 577 20.34 -20.49 1.97
CA VAL A 577 21.80 -20.28 2.02
C VAL A 577 22.24 -20.02 3.46
N PHE A 578 23.36 -20.60 3.87
CA PHE A 578 24.02 -20.33 5.15
C PHE A 578 25.49 -19.97 4.95
N ALA A 579 25.93 -18.82 5.46
CA ALA A 579 27.31 -18.36 5.37
C ALA A 579 27.86 -17.87 6.71
N LYS A 580 29.14 -18.16 6.98
CA LYS A 580 29.91 -17.53 8.07
C LYS A 580 30.69 -16.35 7.51
N THR A 581 30.17 -15.16 7.74
CA THR A 581 30.59 -13.92 7.09
C THR A 581 31.47 -13.07 7.99
N GLN A 582 32.53 -12.48 7.41
CA GLN A 582 33.32 -11.43 8.08
C GLN A 582 32.69 -10.06 7.83
N TYR A 583 32.26 -9.80 6.60
CA TYR A 583 31.64 -8.54 6.20
C TYR A 583 30.41 -8.77 5.33
N GLY A 584 29.39 -7.96 5.56
CA GLY A 584 28.19 -7.90 4.74
C GLY A 584 27.69 -6.49 4.56
N LEU A 585 27.14 -6.22 3.39
CA LEU A 585 26.40 -5.00 3.14
C LEU A 585 25.22 -5.23 2.20
N THR A 586 24.15 -4.48 2.43
CA THR A 586 22.99 -4.36 1.54
C THR A 586 22.82 -2.89 1.20
N GLN A 587 22.44 -2.55 -0.02
CA GLN A 587 22.20 -1.16 -0.40
C GLN A 587 20.74 -0.94 -0.79
N TYR A 588 20.13 0.11 -0.25
CA TYR A 588 18.77 0.51 -0.65
C TYR A 588 18.71 0.90 -2.13
N ASN A 589 17.53 0.74 -2.71
CA ASN A 589 17.22 1.29 -4.02
C ASN A 589 16.79 2.75 -3.90
N ILE A 590 17.03 3.53 -4.95
CA ILE A 590 16.44 4.86 -5.07
C ILE A 590 14.92 4.70 -5.08
N GLN A 591 14.21 5.50 -4.26
CA GLN A 591 12.75 5.40 -4.13
C GLN A 591 12.08 6.50 -4.95
N THR A 592 11.11 6.15 -5.79
CA THR A 592 10.39 7.08 -6.65
C THR A 592 8.91 6.75 -6.68
N PHE A 593 8.07 7.77 -6.76
CA PHE A 593 6.63 7.61 -6.92
C PHE A 593 6.17 7.71 -8.39
N TYR A 594 7.10 7.94 -9.31
CA TYR A 594 6.78 8.00 -10.73
C TYR A 594 6.33 6.63 -11.25
N ASP A 595 5.37 6.64 -12.17
CA ASP A 595 4.89 5.46 -12.85
C ASP A 595 6.04 4.78 -13.59
N ARG A 596 6.44 3.61 -13.09
CA ARG A 596 7.56 2.83 -13.63
C ARG A 596 7.38 2.44 -15.10
N SER A 597 6.14 2.36 -15.60
CA SER A 597 5.88 2.14 -17.03
C SER A 597 6.33 3.30 -17.92
N LYS A 598 6.56 4.49 -17.35
CA LYS A 598 7.06 5.68 -18.07
C LYS A 598 8.58 5.72 -18.21
N ALA A 599 9.30 4.74 -17.67
CA ALA A 599 10.73 4.66 -17.86
C ALA A 599 11.09 4.61 -19.36
N GLY A 600 12.22 5.22 -19.73
CA GLY A 600 12.58 5.49 -21.13
C GLY A 600 11.95 6.76 -21.71
N SER A 601 10.69 7.05 -21.37
CA SER A 601 9.95 8.17 -21.97
C SER A 601 10.16 9.51 -21.24
N ILE A 602 10.35 9.46 -19.92
CA ILE A 602 10.53 10.66 -19.09
C ILE A 602 11.79 10.58 -18.23
N THR A 603 12.25 11.76 -17.79
CA THR A 603 13.15 11.87 -16.64
C THR A 603 12.29 11.93 -15.38
N ALA A 604 12.48 11.01 -14.44
CA ALA A 604 11.87 11.05 -13.12
C ALA A 604 12.84 11.64 -12.08
N TYR A 605 12.42 11.73 -10.82
CA TYR A 605 13.35 11.85 -9.69
C TYR A 605 13.01 10.82 -8.63
N GLY A 606 13.98 10.47 -7.80
CA GLY A 606 13.76 9.65 -6.61
C GLY A 606 14.58 10.15 -5.42
N CYS A 607 14.29 9.64 -4.23
CA CYS A 607 14.93 10.02 -2.99
C CYS A 607 15.80 8.90 -2.41
N GLU A 608 16.71 9.30 -1.52
CA GLU A 608 17.42 8.40 -0.61
C GLU A 608 16.45 7.79 0.41
N THR A 609 16.86 6.76 1.13
CA THR A 609 15.98 5.98 2.03
C THR A 609 16.14 6.34 3.50
N ILE A 610 17.32 6.73 3.95
CA ILE A 610 17.63 7.13 5.32
C ILE A 610 18.17 8.56 5.35
N ASN A 611 17.95 9.28 6.45
CA ASN A 611 18.55 10.61 6.64
C ASN A 611 19.88 10.45 7.37
N ASP A 612 20.98 10.93 6.81
CA ASP A 612 22.25 10.95 7.53
C ASP A 612 22.33 12.07 8.58
N GLU A 613 21.41 13.03 8.60
CA GLU A 613 21.46 14.21 9.48
C GLU A 613 20.95 13.94 10.89
N GLU A 614 20.21 12.84 11.09
CA GLU A 614 19.58 12.52 12.37
C GLU A 614 20.64 12.39 13.48
N GLY A 615 20.48 13.17 14.55
CA GLY A 615 21.43 13.21 15.68
C GLY A 615 22.76 13.94 15.42
N LYS A 616 22.93 14.65 14.30
CA LYS A 616 24.20 15.32 13.92
C LYS A 616 24.17 16.86 13.95
N ASP A 617 23.21 17.45 14.67
CA ASP A 617 23.08 18.92 14.89
C ASP A 617 23.15 19.79 13.62
N PHE A 618 22.62 19.29 12.51
CA PHE A 618 22.50 20.07 11.27
C PHE A 618 21.54 21.24 11.47
N THR A 619 21.87 22.37 10.83
CA THR A 619 21.00 23.55 10.76
C THR A 619 21.01 24.11 9.34
N VAL A 620 20.07 24.99 9.00
CA VAL A 620 20.02 25.62 7.67
C VAL A 620 21.38 26.23 7.29
N LYS A 621 21.95 27.07 8.16
CA LYS A 621 23.23 27.73 7.89
C LYS A 621 24.47 26.87 8.18
N GLY A 622 24.38 25.92 9.11
CA GLY A 622 25.53 25.18 9.62
C GLY A 622 26.65 26.12 10.10
N LYS A 623 27.87 25.88 9.61
CA LYS A 623 29.04 26.75 9.82
C LYS A 623 29.12 27.95 8.87
N GLY A 624 28.18 28.08 7.92
CA GLY A 624 28.13 29.17 6.94
C GLY A 624 27.24 30.33 7.38
N SER A 625 27.09 31.31 6.48
CA SER A 625 26.24 32.50 6.66
C SER A 625 24.93 32.45 5.86
N GLN A 626 24.81 31.52 4.91
CA GLN A 626 23.65 31.39 4.04
C GLN A 626 22.43 30.85 4.83
N THR A 627 21.28 31.53 4.73
CA THR A 627 20.06 31.19 5.49
C THR A 627 18.89 30.72 4.61
N SER A 628 19.07 30.73 3.30
CA SER A 628 18.12 30.26 2.29
C SER A 628 18.87 29.93 0.99
N SER A 629 18.28 29.12 0.11
CA SER A 629 18.89 28.83 -1.19
C SER A 629 19.02 30.13 -2.02
N TYR A 630 20.13 30.27 -2.74
CA TYR A 630 20.30 31.28 -3.79
C TYR A 630 19.53 30.90 -5.06
N GLY A 631 19.17 29.63 -5.20
CA GLY A 631 18.27 29.15 -6.22
C GLY A 631 16.88 29.81 -6.18
N ARG A 632 16.20 29.79 -7.32
CA ARG A 632 14.85 30.33 -7.52
C ARG A 632 13.92 29.37 -8.25
N ASP A 633 14.40 28.17 -8.59
CA ASP A 633 13.61 27.16 -9.27
C ASP A 633 12.65 26.51 -8.27
N THR A 634 11.34 26.56 -8.55
CA THR A 634 10.30 26.00 -7.69
C THR A 634 10.08 24.50 -7.94
N TRP A 635 10.64 23.96 -9.01
CA TRP A 635 10.44 22.59 -9.47
C TRP A 635 11.68 21.72 -9.31
N ASN A 636 12.88 22.21 -9.65
CA ASN A 636 14.09 21.42 -9.72
C ASN A 636 15.14 21.84 -8.68
N GLY A 637 15.24 21.07 -7.60
CA GLY A 637 16.22 21.31 -6.54
C GLY A 637 17.68 21.20 -6.99
N HIS A 638 17.97 20.46 -8.08
CA HIS A 638 19.32 20.36 -8.64
C HIS A 638 19.83 21.72 -9.11
N THR A 639 18.98 22.45 -9.84
CA THR A 639 19.29 23.81 -10.32
C THR A 639 19.55 24.76 -9.15
N ASN A 640 18.80 24.62 -8.06
CA ASN A 640 19.03 25.43 -6.85
C ASN A 640 20.37 25.10 -6.19
N MET A 641 20.71 23.80 -6.10
CA MET A 641 21.98 23.38 -5.51
C MET A 641 23.21 23.85 -6.32
N LEU A 642 23.12 23.87 -7.66
CA LEU A 642 24.16 24.46 -8.50
C LEU A 642 24.42 25.94 -8.17
N ALA A 643 23.38 26.70 -7.81
CA ALA A 643 23.51 28.09 -7.38
C ALA A 643 24.04 28.23 -5.94
N ASP A 644 23.83 27.22 -5.09
CA ASP A 644 24.26 27.21 -3.69
C ASP A 644 25.74 26.83 -3.52
N ILE A 645 26.34 26.11 -4.48
CA ILE A 645 27.75 25.70 -4.45
C ILE A 645 28.64 26.77 -5.10
N ASN A 646 29.54 27.36 -4.31
CA ASN A 646 30.57 28.26 -4.80
C ASN A 646 31.85 27.47 -5.11
N LYS A 647 32.03 27.07 -6.38
CA LYS A 647 33.17 26.24 -6.84
C LYS A 647 34.56 26.84 -6.61
N GLU A 648 34.68 28.13 -6.27
CA GLU A 648 35.97 28.74 -5.92
C GLU A 648 36.41 28.43 -4.48
N SER A 649 35.44 28.25 -3.57
CA SER A 649 35.69 28.07 -2.12
C SER A 649 35.23 26.72 -1.57
N ASP A 650 34.20 26.14 -2.19
CA ASP A 650 33.71 24.80 -1.90
C ASP A 650 34.55 23.76 -2.67
N THR A 651 35.12 22.82 -1.93
CA THR A 651 35.93 21.70 -2.42
C THR A 651 35.52 20.44 -1.66
N TRP A 652 35.90 19.26 -2.18
CA TRP A 652 35.66 17.99 -1.47
C TRP A 652 36.26 17.98 -0.06
N LYS A 653 37.37 18.68 0.14
CA LYS A 653 38.02 18.82 1.44
C LYS A 653 37.26 19.76 2.38
N THR A 654 36.83 20.94 1.89
CA THR A 654 36.16 21.94 2.73
C THR A 654 34.74 21.52 3.12
N LEU A 655 34.08 20.70 2.30
CA LEU A 655 32.73 20.19 2.58
C LEU A 655 32.69 18.91 3.43
N LYS A 656 33.83 18.28 3.72
CA LYS A 656 33.90 17.01 4.47
C LYS A 656 33.22 17.09 5.84
N ASP A 657 33.35 18.23 6.54
CA ASP A 657 32.78 18.47 7.87
C ASP A 657 31.63 19.49 7.84
N ASN A 658 30.90 19.56 6.72
CA ASN A 658 29.74 20.43 6.54
C ASN A 658 28.57 20.02 7.46
N SER A 659 27.93 21.02 8.06
CA SER A 659 26.70 20.86 8.86
C SER A 659 25.55 21.78 8.41
N SER A 660 25.68 22.41 7.23
CA SER A 660 24.60 23.20 6.60
C SER A 660 23.67 22.28 5.81
N LEU A 661 22.36 22.37 6.06
CA LEU A 661 21.33 21.65 5.30
C LEU A 661 21.26 22.08 3.83
N ILE A 662 21.70 23.30 3.50
CA ILE A 662 21.76 23.80 2.12
C ILE A 662 22.73 22.96 1.28
N LYS A 663 23.86 22.55 1.88
CA LYS A 663 24.94 21.81 1.21
C LYS A 663 25.07 20.36 1.68
N ALA A 664 24.18 19.88 2.56
CA ALA A 664 24.27 18.56 3.19
C ALA A 664 24.31 17.42 2.17
N CYS A 665 23.55 17.55 1.07
CA CYS A 665 23.53 16.56 0.00
C CYS A 665 24.87 16.40 -0.74
N MET A 666 25.87 17.28 -0.55
CA MET A 666 27.20 17.03 -1.12
C MET A 666 27.90 15.80 -0.51
N SER A 667 27.53 15.40 0.71
CA SER A 667 28.03 14.17 1.34
C SER A 667 27.57 12.87 0.64
N ARG A 668 26.51 12.95 -0.18
CA ARG A 668 25.96 11.84 -0.99
C ARG A 668 26.69 11.67 -2.33
N ASN A 669 27.52 12.66 -2.68
CA ASN A 669 28.25 12.72 -3.93
C ASN A 669 29.74 12.38 -3.69
N ARG A 670 30.51 12.19 -4.76
CA ARG A 670 31.96 11.95 -4.67
C ARG A 670 32.74 12.64 -5.78
N ASP A 671 34.03 12.84 -5.52
CA ASP A 671 35.01 13.28 -6.50
C ASP A 671 35.26 12.17 -7.53
N LEU A 672 34.70 12.26 -8.72
CA LEU A 672 34.73 11.19 -9.72
C LEU A 672 36.10 11.12 -10.40
N ASN A 673 36.75 12.26 -10.59
CA ASN A 673 37.97 12.37 -11.36
C ASN A 673 39.24 12.34 -10.48
N GLY A 674 39.11 12.59 -9.17
CA GLY A 674 40.16 12.60 -8.17
C GLY A 674 40.97 13.90 -8.08
N ASP A 675 40.44 15.05 -8.51
CA ASP A 675 41.17 16.32 -8.61
C ASP A 675 41.04 17.26 -7.40
N GLY A 676 40.13 16.98 -6.46
CA GLY A 676 39.91 17.79 -5.26
C GLY A 676 38.82 18.86 -5.40
N LYS A 677 38.38 19.16 -6.62
CA LYS A 677 37.44 20.23 -6.94
C LYS A 677 36.06 19.65 -7.23
N ILE A 678 35.03 20.50 -7.11
CA ILE A 678 33.65 20.09 -7.39
C ILE A 678 33.31 20.50 -8.83
N SER A 679 32.98 19.51 -9.64
CA SER A 679 32.49 19.68 -11.01
C SER A 679 30.99 19.38 -11.13
N ASP A 680 30.33 19.85 -12.19
CA ASP A 680 28.87 19.73 -12.32
C ASP A 680 28.38 18.29 -12.42
N ASP A 681 29.17 17.40 -13.04
CA ASP A 681 28.86 15.97 -13.15
C ASP A 681 29.03 15.18 -11.85
N GLU A 682 29.59 15.83 -10.83
CA GLU A 682 29.70 15.30 -9.48
C GLU A 682 28.54 15.74 -8.58
N ILE A 683 27.77 16.76 -8.94
CA ILE A 683 26.57 17.19 -8.21
C ILE A 683 25.39 16.37 -8.74
N ARG A 684 25.15 15.19 -8.16
CA ARG A 684 24.12 14.23 -8.62
C ARG A 684 22.95 14.13 -7.65
N TRP A 685 23.25 14.14 -6.36
CA TRP A 685 22.30 14.14 -5.25
C TRP A 685 22.13 15.56 -4.70
N TYR A 686 20.89 16.01 -4.51
CA TYR A 686 20.60 17.42 -4.23
C TYR A 686 19.43 17.67 -3.26
N ALA A 687 19.39 18.89 -2.70
CA ALA A 687 18.32 19.31 -1.79
C ALA A 687 17.00 19.62 -2.55
N PRO A 688 15.88 18.99 -2.18
CA PRO A 688 14.59 19.10 -2.90
C PRO A 688 13.88 20.44 -2.74
N THR A 689 13.00 20.78 -3.69
CA THR A 689 11.98 21.83 -3.53
C THR A 689 10.73 21.30 -2.80
N ILE A 690 9.83 22.19 -2.37
CA ILE A 690 8.51 21.82 -1.84
C ILE A 690 7.73 21.02 -2.89
N SER A 691 7.76 21.45 -4.15
CA SER A 691 7.08 20.71 -5.23
C SER A 691 7.58 19.26 -5.33
N GLN A 692 8.86 19.01 -5.06
CA GLN A 692 9.39 17.65 -5.06
C GLN A 692 8.97 16.85 -3.82
N TYR A 693 8.90 17.50 -2.64
CA TYR A 693 8.35 16.85 -1.45
C TYR A 693 6.86 16.52 -1.56
N ILE A 694 6.06 17.38 -2.20
CA ILE A 694 4.64 17.11 -2.44
C ILE A 694 4.48 15.87 -3.32
N GLY A 695 5.33 15.69 -4.32
CA GLY A 695 5.36 14.47 -5.13
C GLY A 695 5.62 13.21 -4.28
N ILE A 696 6.63 13.27 -3.40
CA ILE A 696 6.93 12.18 -2.45
C ILE A 696 5.74 11.92 -1.52
N TRP A 697 5.07 12.96 -1.04
CA TRP A 697 3.87 12.82 -0.22
C TRP A 697 2.70 12.17 -0.95
N ILE A 698 2.45 12.57 -2.20
CA ILE A 698 1.44 11.95 -3.07
C ILE A 698 1.72 10.46 -3.25
N GLY A 699 3.00 10.11 -3.42
CA GLY A 699 3.49 8.75 -3.63
C GLY A 699 3.80 7.92 -2.40
N GLU A 700 3.59 8.44 -1.19
CA GLU A 700 4.18 7.90 0.04
C GLU A 700 3.88 6.40 0.26
N GLU A 701 2.73 5.91 -0.23
CA GLU A 701 2.30 4.53 0.00
C GLU A 701 2.96 3.47 -0.88
N ILE A 702 3.53 3.88 -2.02
CA ILE A 702 4.22 2.98 -2.94
C ILE A 702 5.73 2.94 -2.71
N MET A 703 6.21 3.80 -1.81
CA MET A 703 7.61 3.87 -1.40
C MET A 703 7.84 3.06 -0.13
N SER A 704 9.07 2.59 0.07
CA SER A 704 9.47 1.84 1.28
C SER A 704 9.15 2.61 2.57
N GLY A 705 8.83 1.90 3.66
CA GLY A 705 8.45 2.51 4.94
C GLY A 705 9.53 3.44 5.52
N GLU A 706 10.80 3.10 5.28
CA GLU A 706 11.99 3.86 5.67
C GLU A 706 12.13 5.16 4.90
N SER A 707 11.77 5.15 3.61
CA SER A 707 11.88 6.30 2.72
C SER A 707 10.81 7.37 2.93
N LYS A 708 9.78 7.07 3.73
CA LYS A 708 8.77 8.04 4.11
C LYS A 708 9.42 9.15 4.90
N LEU A 709 9.09 10.40 4.54
CA LEU A 709 9.63 11.57 5.21
C LEU A 709 9.29 11.54 6.72
N PHE A 710 8.07 11.14 7.07
CA PHE A 710 7.71 10.83 8.44
C PHE A 710 7.53 9.32 8.61
N ASN A 711 8.55 8.68 9.18
CA ASN A 711 8.62 7.23 9.37
C ASN A 711 8.27 6.79 10.81
N LYS A 712 7.62 7.67 11.58
CA LYS A 712 7.16 7.44 12.96
C LYS A 712 5.63 7.37 13.00
N LYS A 713 5.07 6.96 14.15
CA LYS A 713 3.62 6.98 14.33
C LYS A 713 3.13 8.40 14.63
N THR A 714 2.03 8.84 14.02
CA THR A 714 1.46 10.16 14.31
C THR A 714 0.99 10.30 15.75
N SER A 715 0.67 9.18 16.41
CA SER A 715 0.35 9.13 17.85
C SER A 715 1.53 9.48 18.76
N THR A 716 2.78 9.51 18.26
CA THR A 716 3.94 9.95 19.05
C THR A 716 4.10 11.47 19.07
N LEU A 717 3.31 12.20 18.27
CA LEU A 717 3.31 13.67 18.28
C LEU A 717 2.57 14.17 19.52
N SER A 718 3.19 15.12 20.24
CA SER A 718 2.65 15.70 21.46
C SER A 718 2.95 17.20 21.52
N THR A 719 1.96 17.98 21.94
CA THR A 719 2.12 19.42 22.19
C THR A 719 3.11 19.72 23.33
N SER A 720 3.31 18.78 24.26
CA SER A 720 4.28 18.93 25.36
C SER A 720 5.75 18.79 24.94
N ASN A 721 6.01 18.20 23.77
CA ASN A 721 7.34 17.99 23.20
C ASN A 721 7.44 18.59 21.79
N ASP A 722 6.68 19.65 21.50
CA ASP A 722 6.75 20.39 20.24
C ASP A 722 7.83 21.48 20.34
N PRO A 723 8.85 21.55 19.46
CA PRO A 723 9.06 20.82 18.19
C PRO A 723 9.88 19.53 18.27
N GLY A 724 10.33 19.10 19.45
CA GLY A 724 11.20 17.93 19.64
C GLY A 724 10.67 16.61 19.09
N CYS A 725 9.35 16.46 18.92
CA CYS A 725 8.72 15.27 18.33
C CYS A 725 8.56 15.29 16.80
N ARG A 726 8.86 16.42 16.13
CA ARG A 726 8.64 16.61 14.69
C ARG A 726 9.82 16.14 13.84
N MET A 727 9.54 15.85 12.56
CA MET A 727 10.56 15.59 11.54
C MET A 727 10.49 16.67 10.47
N LEU A 728 11.22 17.77 10.72
CA LEU A 728 11.20 18.95 9.87
C LEU A 728 12.33 18.92 8.85
N TYR A 729 11.95 18.95 7.57
CA TYR A 729 12.86 18.84 6.44
C TYR A 729 13.16 20.19 5.81
N TYR A 730 14.42 20.40 5.45
CA TYR A 730 14.85 21.53 4.65
C TYR A 730 14.38 21.37 3.20
N SER A 731 13.87 22.47 2.65
CA SER A 731 13.55 22.63 1.23
C SER A 731 14.41 23.74 0.63
N SER A 732 14.87 23.53 -0.61
CA SER A 732 15.58 24.54 -1.40
C SER A 732 14.65 25.59 -2.03
N THR A 733 13.34 25.53 -1.76
CA THR A 733 12.39 26.55 -2.23
C THR A 733 12.65 27.88 -1.53
N TYR A 734 12.87 28.92 -2.33
CA TYR A 734 13.14 30.24 -1.79
C TYR A 734 11.98 30.73 -0.91
N ASN A 735 12.33 31.27 0.27
CA ASN A 735 11.40 31.70 1.31
C ASN A 735 10.46 30.63 1.88
N GLU A 736 10.46 29.37 1.46
CA GLU A 736 9.69 28.30 2.10
C GLU A 736 10.58 27.07 2.29
N ASN A 737 11.46 27.17 3.28
CA ASN A 737 12.57 26.24 3.44
C ASN A 737 12.34 25.17 4.52
N THR A 738 11.14 25.09 5.10
CA THR A 738 10.76 24.08 6.09
C THR A 738 9.53 23.30 5.64
N TYR A 739 9.63 21.98 5.62
CA TYR A 739 8.55 21.05 5.27
C TYR A 739 8.23 20.15 6.47
N PHE A 740 6.96 20.12 6.86
CA PHE A 740 6.45 19.38 8.02
C PHE A 740 5.98 18.01 7.54
N SER A 741 6.92 17.06 7.50
CA SER A 741 6.64 15.73 6.95
C SER A 741 5.56 14.97 7.71
N GLU A 742 5.43 15.21 9.01
CA GLU A 742 4.43 14.58 9.86
C GLU A 742 3.00 15.02 9.54
N GLU A 743 2.87 16.26 9.06
CA GLU A 743 1.61 16.90 8.64
C GLU A 743 1.35 16.67 7.14
N GLY A 744 2.20 15.93 6.43
CA GLY A 744 2.05 15.57 5.02
C GLY A 744 2.33 16.70 4.03
N LEU A 745 2.01 17.96 4.33
CA LEU A 745 2.08 19.08 3.37
C LEU A 745 2.28 20.47 4.00
N ALA A 746 2.30 20.59 5.33
CA ALA A 746 2.48 21.92 5.93
C ALA A 746 3.89 22.47 5.68
N THR A 747 3.97 23.76 5.42
CA THR A 747 5.21 24.47 5.08
C THR A 747 5.43 25.63 6.05
N ASN A 748 6.68 26.07 6.16
CA ASN A 748 7.00 27.27 6.92
C ASN A 748 8.23 27.98 6.31
N HIS A 749 8.39 29.23 6.68
CA HIS A 749 9.61 30.00 6.44
C HIS A 749 10.69 29.54 7.42
N ASN A 750 11.91 30.10 7.28
CA ASN A 750 13.00 29.86 8.22
C ASN A 750 12.67 30.46 9.58
N ASN A 751 11.99 29.70 10.42
CA ASN A 751 11.49 30.14 11.71
C ASN A 751 12.29 29.47 12.84
N SER A 752 12.69 30.24 13.84
CA SER A 752 13.39 29.76 15.03
C SER A 752 12.57 28.77 15.88
N ALA A 753 11.24 28.83 15.82
CA ALA A 753 10.35 27.94 16.56
C ALA A 753 10.27 26.53 15.95
N TYR A 754 10.37 26.43 14.62
CA TYR A 754 10.26 25.17 13.89
C TYR A 754 11.41 25.01 12.88
N PRO A 755 12.68 25.00 13.33
CA PRO A 755 13.80 24.94 12.41
C PRO A 755 13.93 23.53 11.80
N PRO A 756 14.16 23.41 10.49
CA PRO A 756 14.44 22.12 9.89
C PRO A 756 15.80 21.61 10.38
N LYS A 757 15.86 20.30 10.62
CA LYS A 757 17.10 19.60 11.05
C LYS A 757 17.47 18.45 10.12
N LEU A 758 16.59 18.13 9.17
CA LEU A 758 16.73 17.00 8.26
C LEU A 758 16.71 17.51 6.83
N VAL A 759 17.26 16.74 5.89
CA VAL A 759 17.05 16.91 4.46
C VAL A 759 16.91 15.51 3.86
N ARG A 760 16.13 15.37 2.80
CA ARG A 760 16.03 14.11 2.06
C ARG A 760 16.53 14.34 0.65
N CYS A 761 17.76 13.91 0.37
CA CYS A 761 18.40 14.20 -0.90
C CYS A 761 17.72 13.45 -2.06
N LEU A 762 17.64 14.11 -3.21
CA LEU A 762 17.03 13.58 -4.43
C LEU A 762 18.04 13.36 -5.54
N ARG A 763 17.70 12.46 -6.45
CA ARG A 763 18.46 12.08 -7.64
C ARG A 763 17.57 12.10 -8.87
N ASN A 764 18.00 12.78 -9.93
CA ASN A 764 17.32 12.74 -11.23
C ASN A 764 17.54 11.37 -11.89
N LEU A 765 16.47 10.79 -12.43
CA LEU A 765 16.41 9.44 -12.99
C LEU A 765 16.16 9.51 -14.49
N LYS A 766 17.22 9.40 -15.30
CA LYS A 766 17.10 9.32 -16.76
C LYS A 766 17.51 7.93 -17.22
N SER A 767 16.62 7.28 -17.97
CA SER A 767 16.92 5.98 -18.56
C SER A 767 18.04 6.09 -19.60
N ASN A 768 18.96 5.13 -19.59
CA ASN A 768 20.06 5.03 -20.55
C ASN A 768 20.97 6.28 -20.60
N ASP A 769 21.09 7.01 -19.48
CA ASP A 769 21.91 8.22 -19.33
C ASP A 769 22.29 8.41 -17.84
N MET A 770 23.29 9.24 -17.54
CA MET A 770 23.66 9.58 -16.15
C MET A 770 22.64 10.48 -15.43
N GLY A 771 21.80 11.20 -16.16
CA GLY A 771 20.61 11.90 -15.68
C GLY A 771 20.83 13.14 -14.79
N TYR A 772 22.04 13.38 -14.28
CA TYR A 772 22.31 14.41 -13.27
C TYR A 772 21.90 15.82 -13.74
N ASN A 773 22.19 16.17 -15.00
CA ASN A 773 21.90 17.46 -15.62
C ASN A 773 20.51 17.53 -16.29
N ARG A 774 19.62 16.57 -16.04
CA ARG A 774 18.30 16.51 -16.67
C ARG A 774 17.24 17.00 -15.70
N THR A 775 16.38 17.90 -16.15
CA THR A 775 15.20 18.31 -15.39
C THR A 775 14.17 17.18 -15.35
N PRO A 776 13.66 16.79 -14.17
CA PRO A 776 12.60 15.80 -14.09
C PRO A 776 11.29 16.34 -14.67
N ALA A 777 10.52 15.47 -15.32
CA ALA A 777 9.20 15.81 -15.85
C ALA A 777 8.21 16.10 -14.72
N LYS A 778 7.29 17.05 -14.89
CA LYS A 778 6.21 17.27 -13.93
C LYS A 778 5.37 16.00 -13.75
N TYR A 779 5.00 15.68 -12.52
CA TYR A 779 4.12 14.54 -12.24
C TYR A 779 2.63 14.84 -12.48
N TYR A 780 2.29 16.10 -12.77
CA TYR A 780 0.95 16.57 -13.09
C TYR A 780 0.96 17.42 -14.38
N THR A 781 -0.17 17.43 -15.08
CA THR A 781 -0.53 18.45 -16.08
C THR A 781 -1.74 19.23 -15.60
N TYR A 782 -1.90 20.47 -16.09
CA TYR A 782 -3.06 21.30 -15.79
C TYR A 782 -3.48 22.10 -17.02
N GLU A 783 -4.64 21.75 -17.57
CA GLU A 783 -5.19 22.34 -18.79
C GLU A 783 -6.71 22.47 -18.65
N SER A 784 -7.28 23.63 -18.99
CA SER A 784 -8.74 23.88 -18.93
C SER A 784 -9.39 23.49 -17.59
N SER A 785 -8.74 23.85 -16.47
CA SER A 785 -9.15 23.49 -15.10
C SER A 785 -9.10 21.99 -14.77
N VAL A 786 -8.49 21.16 -15.61
CA VAL A 786 -8.35 19.71 -15.39
C VAL A 786 -6.91 19.39 -15.00
N VAL A 787 -6.75 18.73 -13.85
CA VAL A 787 -5.50 18.15 -13.38
C VAL A 787 -5.43 16.69 -13.84
N THR A 788 -4.27 16.28 -14.36
CA THR A 788 -4.00 14.86 -14.65
C THR A 788 -2.64 14.43 -14.11
N LEU A 789 -2.61 13.36 -13.32
CA LEU A 789 -1.42 12.79 -12.67
C LEU A 789 -0.82 11.64 -13.50
N ASN A 790 -0.58 11.88 -14.79
CA ASN A 790 -0.20 10.83 -15.76
C ASN A 790 1.19 10.21 -15.55
N ASN A 791 2.02 10.82 -14.72
CA ASN A 791 3.38 10.40 -14.46
C ASN A 791 3.56 9.82 -13.03
N VAL A 792 2.50 9.80 -12.22
CA VAL A 792 2.48 9.16 -10.90
C VAL A 792 2.04 7.71 -11.06
N ASP A 793 2.70 6.79 -10.36
CA ASP A 793 2.32 5.38 -10.34
C ASP A 793 0.87 5.21 -9.89
N GLU A 794 0.09 4.44 -10.63
CA GLU A 794 -1.34 4.31 -10.39
C GLU A 794 -1.70 3.71 -9.04
N LYS A 795 -0.79 2.95 -8.42
CA LYS A 795 -0.98 2.43 -7.06
C LYS A 795 -1.08 3.54 -6.01
N ALA A 796 -0.49 4.70 -6.29
CA ALA A 796 -0.56 5.91 -5.45
C ALA A 796 -1.81 6.77 -5.71
N LEU A 797 -2.62 6.40 -6.71
CA LEU A 797 -3.74 7.17 -7.20
C LEU A 797 -5.06 6.41 -7.01
N ASN A 798 -6.15 7.16 -7.09
CA ASN A 798 -7.46 6.55 -7.29
C ASN A 798 -7.80 6.57 -8.79
N THR A 799 -7.91 5.38 -9.38
CA THR A 799 -8.15 5.16 -10.83
C THR A 799 -9.58 4.74 -11.18
N SER A 800 -10.48 4.66 -10.19
CA SER A 800 -11.88 4.23 -10.37
C SER A 800 -12.73 5.16 -11.24
N GLY A 801 -12.30 6.41 -11.49
CA GLY A 801 -13.01 7.39 -12.31
C GLY A 801 -13.94 8.31 -11.51
N GLU A 802 -15.17 8.51 -12.00
CA GLU A 802 -16.19 9.32 -11.30
C GLU A 802 -16.48 8.74 -9.90
N GLN A 803 -16.32 9.58 -8.89
CA GLN A 803 -16.51 9.25 -7.48
C GLN A 803 -17.62 10.11 -6.89
N GLY A 804 -18.47 9.47 -6.09
CA GLY A 804 -19.34 10.20 -5.16
C GLY A 804 -18.54 10.91 -4.07
N GLU A 805 -19.25 11.51 -3.12
CA GLU A 805 -18.62 12.10 -1.94
C GLU A 805 -17.75 11.05 -1.19
N LEU A 806 -16.58 11.45 -0.72
CA LEU A 806 -15.69 10.56 0.05
C LEU A 806 -16.16 10.47 1.50
N ASN A 807 -16.06 9.28 2.10
CA ASN A 807 -16.23 9.11 3.55
C ASN A 807 -15.14 9.87 4.33
N ALA A 808 -15.42 10.17 5.60
CA ALA A 808 -14.42 10.75 6.50
C ALA A 808 -13.21 9.82 6.62
N HIS A 809 -12.00 10.36 6.50
CA HIS A 809 -10.78 9.55 6.47
C HIS A 809 -9.54 10.34 6.88
N THR A 810 -8.47 9.60 7.22
CA THR A 810 -7.20 10.18 7.67
C THR A 810 -6.18 10.39 6.55
N GLU A 811 -5.13 11.16 6.80
CA GLU A 811 -4.12 11.55 5.80
C GLU A 811 -3.30 10.40 5.21
N ARG A 812 -3.27 9.25 5.90
CA ARG A 812 -2.62 8.02 5.41
C ARG A 812 -3.63 6.90 5.12
N SER A 813 -4.91 7.23 5.04
CA SER A 813 -5.95 6.33 4.53
C SER A 813 -5.86 6.21 3.00
N ALA A 814 -6.32 5.08 2.45
CA ALA A 814 -6.44 4.89 1.01
C ALA A 814 -7.41 5.91 0.35
N LEU A 815 -8.38 6.44 1.10
CA LEU A 815 -9.29 7.49 0.63
C LEU A 815 -8.59 8.84 0.38
N ASN A 816 -7.41 9.06 0.97
CA ASN A 816 -6.62 10.27 0.72
C ASN A 816 -5.78 10.18 -0.57
N LYS A 817 -5.80 9.06 -1.31
CA LYS A 817 -5.17 8.99 -2.64
C LYS A 817 -5.85 9.97 -3.60
N PRO A 818 -5.11 10.80 -4.34
CA PRO A 818 -5.73 11.72 -5.28
C PRO A 818 -6.30 10.97 -6.48
N ALA A 819 -7.41 11.45 -7.02
CA ALA A 819 -7.91 10.96 -8.30
C ALA A 819 -6.85 11.16 -9.40
N LYS A 820 -6.66 10.15 -10.26
CA LYS A 820 -5.72 10.24 -11.39
C LYS A 820 -6.00 11.44 -12.29
N LYS A 821 -7.28 11.79 -12.44
CA LYS A 821 -7.74 12.94 -13.21
C LYS A 821 -8.92 13.60 -12.51
N PHE A 822 -8.90 14.92 -12.38
CA PHE A 822 -10.02 15.66 -11.81
C PHE A 822 -10.12 17.08 -12.36
N LYS A 823 -11.35 17.58 -12.51
CA LYS A 823 -11.64 18.98 -12.81
C LYS A 823 -11.79 19.77 -11.52
N ILE A 824 -11.19 20.95 -11.44
CA ILE A 824 -11.35 21.93 -10.36
C ILE A 824 -12.52 22.85 -10.68
N SER A 825 -13.38 23.13 -9.69
CA SER A 825 -14.50 24.07 -9.84
C SER A 825 -14.04 25.50 -10.13
N ASN A 826 -14.83 26.27 -10.88
CA ASN A 826 -14.47 27.66 -11.20
C ASN A 826 -14.54 28.56 -9.97
N GLU A 827 -15.51 28.30 -9.09
CA GLU A 827 -15.77 29.09 -7.88
C GLU A 827 -15.52 28.29 -6.60
N LYS A 828 -15.28 28.99 -5.48
CA LYS A 828 -15.27 28.40 -4.14
C LYS A 828 -16.72 28.22 -3.69
N TYR A 829 -17.00 27.11 -3.03
CA TYR A 829 -18.31 26.82 -2.48
C TYR A 829 -18.36 27.16 -0.99
N TYR A 830 -19.34 27.98 -0.62
CA TYR A 830 -19.54 28.50 0.74
C TYR A 830 -20.75 27.86 1.45
N GLY A 831 -21.31 26.80 0.88
CA GLY A 831 -22.59 26.20 1.30
C GLY A 831 -23.77 26.78 0.54
N GLU A 832 -24.96 26.24 0.81
CA GLU A 832 -26.20 26.78 0.26
C GLU A 832 -26.56 28.10 0.95
N GLY A 833 -27.01 29.08 0.17
CA GLY A 833 -27.35 30.38 0.69
C GLY A 833 -27.88 31.31 -0.39
N TYR A 834 -28.14 32.55 0.00
CA TYR A 834 -28.57 33.61 -0.90
C TYR A 834 -27.84 34.90 -0.60
N THR A 835 -27.66 35.73 -1.62
CA THR A 835 -27.20 37.11 -1.44
C THR A 835 -28.42 38.01 -1.24
N ASP A 836 -28.41 38.82 -0.19
CA ASP A 836 -29.45 39.81 0.02
C ASP A 836 -29.35 40.99 -0.97
N ARG A 837 -30.32 41.91 -0.92
CA ARG A 837 -30.37 43.08 -1.81
C ARG A 837 -29.21 44.08 -1.59
N TRP A 838 -28.43 43.91 -0.52
CA TRP A 838 -27.28 44.75 -0.17
C TRP A 838 -25.94 44.07 -0.50
N GLY A 839 -25.96 42.87 -1.09
CA GLY A 839 -24.76 42.15 -1.49
C GLY A 839 -24.17 41.24 -0.40
N ASN A 840 -24.82 41.06 0.75
CA ASN A 840 -24.32 40.16 1.80
C ASN A 840 -24.81 38.74 1.57
N TRP A 841 -23.91 37.77 1.71
CA TRP A 841 -24.23 36.35 1.62
C TRP A 841 -24.77 35.81 2.94
N HIS A 842 -25.91 35.12 2.88
CA HIS A 842 -26.55 34.44 4.01
C HIS A 842 -26.60 32.94 3.76
N LEU A 843 -26.08 32.15 4.69
CA LEU A 843 -26.09 30.70 4.64
C LEU A 843 -27.47 30.16 5.05
N THR A 844 -28.05 29.28 4.23
CA THR A 844 -29.32 28.58 4.52
C THR A 844 -29.14 27.08 4.73
N GLY A 845 -27.99 26.52 4.34
CA GLY A 845 -27.65 25.10 4.51
C GLY A 845 -26.57 24.84 5.56
N ILE A 846 -25.85 23.72 5.41
CA ILE A 846 -24.72 23.36 6.28
C ILE A 846 -23.54 24.30 6.02
N ALA A 847 -22.99 24.87 7.09
CA ALA A 847 -21.81 25.72 7.02
C ALA A 847 -20.55 24.90 6.66
N PRO A 848 -19.65 25.39 5.79
CA PRO A 848 -18.35 24.76 5.55
C PRO A 848 -17.39 25.05 6.72
N THR A 849 -17.74 24.58 7.91
CA THR A 849 -16.80 24.54 9.03
C THR A 849 -15.77 23.44 8.78
N GLN A 850 -14.59 23.58 9.38
CA GLN A 850 -13.57 22.55 9.27
C GLN A 850 -14.09 21.18 9.74
N GLU A 851 -14.88 21.14 10.81
CA GLU A 851 -15.54 19.91 11.30
C GLU A 851 -16.47 19.29 10.26
N HIS A 852 -17.45 20.06 9.75
CA HIS A 852 -18.41 19.54 8.78
C HIS A 852 -17.75 19.09 7.47
N VAL A 853 -16.63 19.71 7.09
CA VAL A 853 -15.89 19.32 5.88
C VAL A 853 -15.07 18.05 6.12
N VAL A 854 -14.54 17.78 7.31
CA VAL A 854 -13.80 16.53 7.53
C VAL A 854 -14.69 15.32 7.83
N ASP A 855 -15.82 15.52 8.51
CA ASP A 855 -16.67 14.44 9.01
C ASP A 855 -17.67 13.90 7.98
N GLY A 856 -17.89 14.62 6.88
CA GLY A 856 -18.84 14.22 5.84
C GLY A 856 -20.12 15.06 5.79
N THR A 857 -20.38 15.90 6.79
CA THR A 857 -21.64 16.66 6.92
C THR A 857 -21.82 17.69 5.81
N PHE A 858 -20.76 18.44 5.49
CA PHE A 858 -20.75 19.37 4.36
C PHE A 858 -20.35 18.63 3.09
N LYS A 859 -21.19 18.58 2.05
CA LYS A 859 -20.94 17.83 0.80
C LYS A 859 -21.03 18.75 -0.42
N CYS A 860 -20.17 18.53 -1.42
CA CYS A 860 -20.37 19.14 -2.73
C CYS A 860 -21.34 18.28 -3.58
N TYR A 861 -21.37 16.97 -3.34
CA TYR A 861 -22.17 16.05 -4.16
C TYR A 861 -23.66 16.34 -3.98
N ASN A 862 -24.39 16.48 -5.09
CA ASN A 862 -25.80 16.92 -5.15
C ASN A 862 -26.10 18.36 -4.70
N ASN A 863 -25.17 19.08 -4.05
CA ASN A 863 -25.39 20.43 -3.51
C ASN A 863 -24.68 21.54 -4.30
N TYR A 864 -23.53 21.24 -4.92
CA TYR A 864 -22.81 22.17 -5.80
C TYR A 864 -23.09 21.86 -7.27
N GLU A 865 -23.34 22.90 -8.07
CA GLU A 865 -23.70 22.77 -9.48
C GLU A 865 -22.85 23.66 -10.38
N GLU A 866 -22.13 23.03 -11.31
CA GLU A 866 -21.46 23.67 -12.44
C GLU A 866 -21.56 22.72 -13.65
N GLY A 867 -22.68 22.80 -14.37
CA GLY A 867 -23.04 21.93 -15.50
C GLY A 867 -23.59 20.55 -15.11
N ASP A 868 -23.18 20.00 -13.97
CA ASP A 868 -23.78 18.85 -13.29
C ASP A 868 -23.57 18.94 -11.77
N LYS A 869 -24.12 17.98 -11.02
CA LYS A 869 -24.06 17.90 -9.55
C LYS A 869 -23.13 16.80 -9.02
N LYS A 870 -22.25 16.26 -9.87
CA LYS A 870 -21.33 15.16 -9.52
C LYS A 870 -19.98 15.67 -8.98
N TRP A 871 -20.03 16.75 -8.20
CA TRP A 871 -18.86 17.34 -7.58
C TRP A 871 -18.65 16.75 -6.18
N ARG A 872 -17.43 16.71 -5.67
CA ARG A 872 -17.14 16.28 -4.30
C ARG A 872 -16.11 17.19 -3.64
N VAL A 873 -16.04 17.13 -2.31
CA VAL A 873 -14.96 17.77 -1.57
C VAL A 873 -13.64 17.06 -1.93
N PRO A 874 -12.54 17.80 -2.22
CA PRO A 874 -11.23 17.18 -2.45
C PRO A 874 -10.68 16.58 -1.16
N ASN A 875 -9.89 15.52 -1.26
CA ASN A 875 -9.04 15.08 -0.15
C ASN A 875 -7.78 15.96 -0.04
N GLN A 876 -6.96 15.72 0.98
CA GLN A 876 -5.78 16.53 1.27
C GLN A 876 -4.71 16.43 0.16
N ARG A 877 -4.51 15.27 -0.45
CA ARG A 877 -3.54 15.14 -1.57
C ARG A 877 -4.02 15.88 -2.82
N GLU A 878 -5.31 15.91 -3.09
CA GLU A 878 -5.87 16.72 -4.19
C GLU A 878 -5.69 18.20 -3.92
N LEU A 879 -5.97 18.64 -2.69
CA LEU A 879 -5.71 20.01 -2.25
C LEU A 879 -4.22 20.39 -2.41
N SER A 880 -3.30 19.44 -2.18
CA SER A 880 -1.87 19.60 -2.44
C SER A 880 -1.51 19.85 -3.89
N VAL A 881 -2.18 19.16 -4.82
CA VAL A 881 -1.95 19.35 -6.25
C VAL A 881 -2.52 20.69 -6.70
N MET A 882 -3.64 21.11 -6.12
CA MET A 882 -4.21 22.43 -6.36
C MET A 882 -3.26 23.55 -5.89
N PHE A 883 -2.54 23.35 -4.77
CA PHE A 883 -1.48 24.26 -4.33
C PHE A 883 -0.35 24.41 -5.37
N LEU A 884 0.06 23.31 -6.01
CA LEU A 884 1.10 23.33 -7.05
C LEU A 884 0.68 24.04 -8.33
N VAL A 885 -0.60 23.92 -8.68
CA VAL A 885 -1.17 24.44 -9.91
C VAL A 885 -1.48 25.93 -9.77
N ASP A 886 -2.20 26.30 -8.72
CA ASP A 886 -2.63 27.66 -8.44
C ASP A 886 -3.09 27.80 -6.97
N LYS A 887 -2.17 28.22 -6.11
CA LYS A 887 -2.40 28.35 -4.67
C LYS A 887 -3.47 29.39 -4.31
N ASP A 888 -3.66 30.43 -5.12
CA ASP A 888 -4.63 31.50 -4.84
C ASP A 888 -6.08 30.97 -4.93
N LYS A 889 -6.28 29.93 -5.76
CA LYS A 889 -7.58 29.25 -5.88
C LYS A 889 -8.00 28.50 -4.63
N ILE A 890 -7.09 28.22 -3.70
CA ILE A 890 -7.38 27.38 -2.51
C ILE A 890 -7.21 28.12 -1.18
N THR A 891 -7.06 29.44 -1.20
CA THR A 891 -7.01 30.25 0.03
C THR A 891 -8.24 30.04 0.91
N ASN A 892 -8.04 29.72 2.18
CA ASN A 892 -9.07 29.44 3.18
C ASN A 892 -10.06 28.35 2.71
N THR A 893 -9.54 27.32 2.05
CA THR A 893 -10.31 26.13 1.69
C THR A 893 -9.96 24.96 2.59
N TYR A 894 -10.95 24.09 2.83
CA TYR A 894 -10.80 22.85 3.59
C TYR A 894 -10.93 21.62 2.68
N CYS A 895 -10.48 20.46 3.19
CA CYS A 895 -10.52 19.19 2.48
C CYS A 895 -11.18 18.10 3.33
N ARG A 896 -11.67 17.03 2.68
CA ARG A 896 -12.26 15.84 3.32
C ARG A 896 -11.16 14.97 3.92
N THR A 897 -10.32 15.49 4.79
CA THR A 897 -9.28 14.70 5.45
C THR A 897 -9.11 15.20 6.87
N ILE A 898 -9.24 14.29 7.83
CA ILE A 898 -8.98 14.54 9.24
C ILE A 898 -7.56 14.09 9.60
N PHE A 899 -6.86 14.83 10.44
CA PHE A 899 -5.55 14.36 10.90
C PHE A 899 -5.68 13.23 11.91
N SER A 900 -4.92 12.16 11.72
CA SER A 900 -4.98 10.96 12.55
C SER A 900 -4.70 11.21 14.03
N ASN A 901 -3.98 12.27 14.39
CA ASN A 901 -3.78 12.72 15.77
C ASN A 901 -4.46 14.08 16.01
N THR A 902 -5.79 14.06 16.14
CA THR A 902 -6.63 15.27 16.30
C THR A 902 -6.34 16.09 17.56
N ASN A 903 -5.64 15.52 18.54
CA ASN A 903 -5.17 16.24 19.73
C ASN A 903 -3.96 17.14 19.42
N PHE A 904 -3.22 16.84 18.35
CA PHE A 904 -2.06 17.61 17.92
C PHE A 904 -2.41 18.66 16.84
N ARG A 905 -3.14 18.24 15.80
CA ARG A 905 -3.61 19.08 14.68
C ARG A 905 -4.97 18.62 14.18
N LYS A 906 -5.77 19.49 13.57
CA LYS A 906 -7.14 19.15 13.13
C LYS A 906 -7.22 18.71 11.66
N SER A 907 -6.99 19.65 10.72
CA SER A 907 -7.03 19.45 9.27
C SER A 907 -6.28 20.59 8.57
N TRP A 908 -6.26 20.60 7.24
CA TRP A 908 -5.41 21.43 6.40
C TRP A 908 -6.14 22.62 5.78
N THR A 909 -5.38 23.71 5.59
CA THR A 909 -5.83 24.90 4.85
C THR A 909 -4.63 25.65 4.28
N TYR A 910 -4.86 26.44 3.23
CA TYR A 910 -3.88 27.41 2.74
C TYR A 910 -4.28 28.81 3.18
N ASN A 911 -3.46 29.47 4.00
CA ASN A 911 -3.81 30.75 4.63
C ASN A 911 -3.36 31.98 3.85
N SER A 912 -3.17 31.87 2.52
CA SER A 912 -2.56 32.86 1.60
C SER A 912 -1.06 33.08 1.72
N ASN A 913 -0.41 32.52 2.76
CA ASN A 913 1.04 32.60 2.92
C ASN A 913 1.67 31.21 2.78
N ILE A 914 1.30 30.29 3.66
CA ILE A 914 1.85 28.93 3.75
C ILE A 914 0.72 27.89 3.78
N PHE A 915 1.05 26.67 3.38
CA PHE A 915 0.16 25.54 3.61
C PHE A 915 0.29 25.14 5.08
N THR A 916 -0.82 25.07 5.82
CA THR A 916 -0.79 24.90 7.29
C THR A 916 -1.92 24.01 7.77
N MET A 917 -1.88 23.63 9.04
CA MET A 917 -2.96 22.95 9.73
C MET A 917 -3.66 23.83 10.78
N ASP A 918 -4.98 23.67 10.89
CA ASP A 918 -5.86 24.12 11.99
C ASP A 918 -5.39 23.57 13.35
N VAL A 919 -5.05 24.39 14.34
CA VAL A 919 -4.60 23.94 15.68
C VAL A 919 -5.59 24.25 16.80
N ASN A 920 -6.53 25.19 16.59
CA ASN A 920 -7.30 25.79 17.68
C ASN A 920 -8.81 25.56 17.59
N LYS A 921 -9.40 25.33 16.40
CA LYS A 921 -10.86 25.42 16.23
C LYS A 921 -11.44 24.48 15.17
N TRP A 922 -12.36 23.61 15.58
CA TRP A 922 -13.20 22.82 14.67
C TRP A 922 -14.29 23.67 13.99
N ASN A 923 -14.74 24.72 14.66
CA ASN A 923 -15.78 25.64 14.17
C ASN A 923 -15.24 26.76 13.26
N ALA A 924 -13.98 26.70 12.85
CA ALA A 924 -13.44 27.64 11.87
C ALA A 924 -14.22 27.49 10.55
N THR A 925 -14.77 28.60 10.05
CA THR A 925 -15.59 28.64 8.83
C THR A 925 -14.75 29.14 7.66
N GLY A 926 -14.87 28.47 6.52
CA GLY A 926 -14.09 28.78 5.33
C GLY A 926 -14.89 28.49 4.07
N SER A 927 -14.27 27.75 3.14
CA SER A 927 -14.90 27.35 1.89
C SER A 927 -14.36 26.00 1.42
N VAL A 928 -14.93 25.48 0.35
CA VAL A 928 -14.40 24.29 -0.34
C VAL A 928 -14.22 24.61 -1.81
N ARG A 929 -13.08 24.21 -2.38
CA ARG A 929 -12.92 24.19 -3.85
C ARG A 929 -13.26 22.79 -4.35
N CYS A 930 -14.51 22.59 -4.76
CA CYS A 930 -15.01 21.28 -5.17
C CYS A 930 -14.26 20.74 -6.39
N ILE A 931 -14.17 19.42 -6.49
CA ILE A 931 -13.58 18.75 -7.65
C ILE A 931 -14.54 17.71 -8.24
N LYS A 932 -14.36 17.42 -9.52
CA LYS A 932 -15.04 16.31 -10.21
C LYS A 932 -14.01 15.33 -10.72
N ALA A 933 -13.94 14.15 -10.10
CA ALA A 933 -13.07 13.07 -10.56
C ALA A 933 -13.52 12.58 -11.95
N GLN A 934 -12.54 12.29 -12.81
CA GLN A 934 -12.77 11.88 -14.18
C GLN A 934 -12.10 10.53 -14.45
N LYS A 935 -12.60 9.81 -15.44
CA LYS A 935 -11.96 8.60 -15.97
C LYS A 935 -10.65 8.93 -16.70
#